data_AF-A0A858U150-F1
#
_entry.id   AF-A0A858U150-F1
#
_cell.length_a   1.000
_cell.length_b   1.000
_cell.length_c   1.000
_cell.angle_alpha   90.00
_cell.angle_beta   90.00
_cell.angle_gamma   90.00
#
_symmetry.space_group_name_H-M   'P 1'
#
loop_
_entity.id
_entity.type
_entity.pdbx_description
1 polymer ?
#
loop_
_entity_poly.entity_id
_entity_poly.type
_entity_poly.pdbx_seq_one_letter_code
_entity_poly.pdbx_strand_id
1 'polypeptide(L)'
;MNSKKYYKFLNYAIMNSARPYFAFNTSLEQIYKNFNEEYDDDTNIFNQLDYQIDCIEGKIESEFGQFFTIEDREEIDKRIGYEKLAFLKDKLANDNKFYNEVVKHNKLTSANELIDKISEYKALAMGLGLVTNRAIEFLKNDYFHDREVEVISCKQSKDKKIEQTKLVAESDKILINPAFEYKSCISIPFFYDSKTKTVALLLYSSKTSLKNIFRLYYDVNVIRAAGYEVKEAVVVLPKYQERKNARKGHINFLVSEYANYKKSKPTYDTKKSFSESEIQAIFIKDPNFKYSSKGLKKTAETNVKIIDHINSELSAVEFFDKGPTKRDTFPFKKFVEIVNDEELLKKYSAWVNELNENDLEDDLNLGNQFYLSIVEKLLPNYLVSSKVILRLKLQDLKEPNFKSRTILDFYENNKIALNPDIENYYVYKKISEKDAKIIWFDFEGVTLPIPIIDFNKPYNQLMSQTSIIKTINNEIYNSHDYVYDPKNYDYKTLIKIIDDLYDEEASCYVVYNKSYETSRLLEMQEMLLYYHEKSGVMYAKEYEKIAEKIQFIVTRIVDIAELFMVGSHGMKISKSQINLGELKGKYSIKKIEQYVSSNKIKLNHMIFPYKDLNVKNGGMALQISTARALDVIKDNEWEQEIIALKKYCHNDVLAMIMAFDLAQHIIKSPRRKEYINNFEKYKNWD
;
A
#
# COMPACT_ATOMS: atom_id res chain seq x y z
N MET A 1 28.00 -10.32 5.87
CA MET A 1 27.87 -8.90 5.49
C MET A 1 27.77 -8.88 3.97
N ASN A 2 26.63 -8.48 3.39
CA ASN A 2 26.50 -8.45 1.93
C ASN A 2 27.14 -7.16 1.43
N SER A 3 28.40 -7.19 0.99
CA SER A 3 28.99 -6.06 0.28
C SER A 3 28.27 -5.92 -1.07
N LYS A 4 27.41 -4.90 -1.18
CA LYS A 4 26.74 -4.59 -2.44
C LYS A 4 27.70 -3.77 -3.29
N LYS A 5 27.81 -4.10 -4.59
CA LYS A 5 28.52 -3.26 -5.57
C LYS A 5 27.93 -1.85 -5.64
N TYR A 6 26.59 -1.77 -5.58
CA TYR A 6 25.85 -0.52 -5.67
C TYR A 6 24.84 -0.35 -4.53
N TYR A 7 24.88 0.80 -3.89
CA TYR A 7 23.88 1.35 -2.98
C TYR A 7 22.98 2.32 -3.74
N LYS A 8 21.68 2.26 -3.48
CA LYS A 8 20.66 3.06 -4.17
C LYS A 8 19.98 4.04 -3.21
N PHE A 9 19.09 4.89 -3.74
CA PHE A 9 18.22 5.75 -2.95
C PHE A 9 17.52 5.02 -1.79
N LEU A 10 17.08 3.77 -1.98
CA LEU A 10 16.38 3.05 -0.92
C LEU A 10 17.26 2.87 0.32
N ASN A 11 18.53 2.50 0.15
CA ASN A 11 19.47 2.37 1.28
C ASN A 11 19.62 3.71 2.00
N TYR A 12 19.76 4.79 1.23
CA TYR A 12 19.83 6.13 1.76
C TYR A 12 18.55 6.55 2.50
N ALA A 13 17.39 6.18 1.97
CA ALA A 13 16.10 6.49 2.55
C ALA A 13 15.83 5.73 3.84
N ILE A 14 16.12 4.43 3.88
CA ILE A 14 16.02 3.61 5.08
C ILE A 14 16.94 4.15 6.18
N MET A 15 18.17 4.56 5.85
CA MET A 15 19.10 5.08 6.84
C MET A 15 18.60 6.39 7.49
N ASN A 16 17.78 7.17 6.77
CA ASN A 16 17.18 8.42 7.25
C ASN A 16 15.76 8.26 7.83
N SER A 17 15.07 7.15 7.57
CA SER A 17 13.71 6.87 8.11
C SER A 17 13.66 5.76 9.15
N ALA A 18 14.72 4.97 9.27
CA ALA A 18 14.85 3.80 10.13
C ALA A 18 16.29 3.71 10.69
N ARG A 19 16.58 2.68 11.48
CA ARG A 19 17.93 2.51 12.03
C ARG A 19 18.91 2.18 10.90
N PRO A 20 20.16 2.68 10.93
CA PRO A 20 21.17 2.37 9.91
C PRO A 20 21.36 0.87 9.66
N TYR A 21 21.20 0.04 10.70
CA TYR A 21 21.19 -1.43 10.58
C TYR A 21 20.34 -1.91 9.40
N PHE A 22 19.12 -1.37 9.25
CA PHE A 22 18.18 -1.83 8.24
C PHE A 22 18.59 -1.42 6.82
N ALA A 23 19.32 -0.31 6.66
CA ALA A 23 19.82 0.13 5.36
C ALA A 23 20.85 -0.85 4.77
N PHE A 24 21.57 -1.57 5.63
CA PHE A 24 22.73 -2.38 5.25
C PHE A 24 22.55 -3.90 5.44
N ASN A 25 21.67 -4.32 6.34
CA ASN A 25 21.48 -5.75 6.64
C ASN A 25 20.14 -6.31 6.18
N THR A 26 19.18 -5.45 5.87
CA THR A 26 17.85 -5.94 5.55
C THR A 26 17.79 -6.38 4.10
N SER A 27 17.43 -7.64 3.90
CA SER A 27 16.94 -8.09 2.60
C SER A 27 15.63 -7.35 2.33
N LEU A 28 15.43 -6.94 1.09
CA LEU A 28 14.18 -6.31 0.65
C LEU A 28 12.93 -7.17 1.00
N GLU A 29 13.08 -8.49 1.18
CA GLU A 29 12.00 -9.39 1.62
C GLU A 29 11.52 -9.16 3.06
N GLN A 30 12.42 -8.84 3.99
CA GLN A 30 12.02 -8.49 5.37
C GLN A 30 11.27 -7.15 5.42
N ILE A 31 11.61 -6.24 4.51
CA ILE A 31 10.88 -4.99 4.24
C ILE A 31 9.45 -5.32 3.77
N TYR A 32 9.28 -6.27 2.85
CA TYR A 32 7.96 -6.69 2.33
C TYR A 32 7.09 -7.47 3.30
N LYS A 33 7.67 -8.39 4.08
CA LYS A 33 6.88 -9.22 4.99
C LYS A 33 6.09 -8.36 5.99
N ASN A 34 6.70 -7.27 6.47
CA ASN A 34 6.05 -6.35 7.40
C ASN A 34 5.05 -5.39 6.74
N PHE A 35 5.06 -5.25 5.41
CA PHE A 35 4.06 -4.47 4.67
C PHE A 35 2.71 -5.18 4.56
N ASN A 36 2.72 -6.50 4.34
CA ASN A 36 1.51 -7.29 4.13
C ASN A 36 0.72 -7.56 5.42
N GLU A 37 1.31 -7.31 6.59
CA GLU A 37 0.69 -7.66 7.88
C GLU A 37 -0.10 -6.51 8.54
N GLU A 38 -0.02 -5.25 8.06
CA GLU A 38 -0.53 -4.12 8.87
C GLU A 38 -1.02 -2.81 8.22
N TYR A 39 -1.23 -2.69 6.90
CA TYR A 39 -1.67 -1.40 6.32
C TYR A 39 -2.94 -1.42 5.48
N ASP A 40 -3.71 -0.31 5.65
CA ASP A 40 -4.92 0.11 4.95
C ASP A 40 -4.97 -0.24 3.45
N ASP A 41 -6.17 -0.59 3.00
CA ASP A 41 -6.58 -0.86 1.60
C ASP A 41 -6.26 0.29 0.61
N ASP A 42 -5.88 1.47 1.13
CA ASP A 42 -5.49 2.66 0.37
C ASP A 42 -3.99 2.72 -0.01
N THR A 43 -3.19 1.72 0.38
CA THR A 43 -1.79 1.66 -0.06
C THR A 43 -1.69 1.21 -1.52
N ASN A 44 -1.47 2.19 -2.39
CA ASN A 44 -1.19 1.95 -3.80
C ASN A 44 0.00 0.96 -3.93
N ILE A 45 -0.30 -0.29 -4.29
CA ILE A 45 0.68 -1.36 -4.58
C ILE A 45 1.75 -0.87 -5.56
N PHE A 46 1.38 0.12 -6.39
CA PHE A 46 2.23 0.71 -7.39
C PHE A 46 3.31 1.68 -6.83
N ASN A 47 3.19 2.17 -5.60
CA ASN A 47 4.25 2.98 -4.97
C ASN A 47 5.41 2.14 -4.41
N GLN A 48 5.25 0.81 -4.36
CA GLN A 48 6.25 -0.15 -3.85
C GLN A 48 7.06 -0.84 -4.97
N LEU A 49 6.78 -0.55 -6.25
CA LEU A 49 7.14 -1.44 -7.37
C LEU A 49 8.61 -1.44 -7.78
N ASP A 50 9.26 -0.27 -7.81
CA ASP A 50 10.68 -0.18 -8.19
C ASP A 50 11.54 -1.04 -7.25
N TYR A 51 11.08 -1.20 -6.01
CA TYR A 51 11.77 -1.93 -4.97
C TYR A 51 11.56 -3.46 -5.09
N GLN A 52 10.46 -3.92 -5.70
CA GLN A 52 10.12 -5.34 -5.75
C GLN A 52 10.94 -6.06 -6.82
N ILE A 53 11.06 -5.42 -7.99
CA ILE A 53 11.88 -5.93 -9.10
C ILE A 53 13.35 -6.03 -8.68
N ASP A 54 13.89 -4.98 -8.04
CA ASP A 54 15.26 -4.97 -7.52
C ASP A 54 15.53 -6.06 -6.47
N CYS A 55 14.53 -6.39 -5.64
CA CYS A 55 14.62 -7.43 -4.62
C CYS A 55 14.85 -8.80 -5.24
N ILE A 56 14.02 -9.14 -6.22
CA ILE A 56 14.06 -10.41 -6.94
C ILE A 56 15.40 -10.56 -7.64
N GLU A 57 15.80 -9.53 -8.41
CA GLU A 57 17.05 -9.59 -9.15
C GLU A 57 18.25 -9.75 -8.19
N GLY A 58 18.22 -9.06 -7.06
CA GLY A 58 19.22 -9.23 -6.00
C GLY A 58 19.23 -10.64 -5.40
N LYS A 59 18.07 -11.26 -5.19
CA LYS A 59 17.97 -12.63 -4.64
C LYS A 59 18.43 -13.68 -5.66
N ILE A 60 18.03 -13.53 -6.92
CA ILE A 60 18.51 -14.37 -8.03
C ILE A 60 20.04 -14.33 -8.07
N GLU A 61 20.65 -13.14 -8.07
CA GLU A 61 22.09 -13.00 -8.14
C GLU A 61 22.80 -13.54 -6.88
N SER A 62 22.33 -13.16 -5.69
CA SER A 62 23.01 -13.53 -4.43
C SER A 62 22.86 -15.00 -4.06
N GLU A 63 21.76 -15.66 -4.43
CA GLU A 63 21.52 -17.05 -4.05
C GLU A 63 21.81 -18.05 -5.16
N PHE A 64 21.67 -17.64 -6.43
CA PHE A 64 21.79 -18.54 -7.59
C PHE A 64 22.88 -18.11 -8.57
N GLY A 65 23.38 -16.88 -8.49
CA GLY A 65 24.39 -16.34 -9.41
C GLY A 65 25.62 -17.24 -9.54
N GLN A 66 26.10 -17.80 -8.43
CA GLN A 66 27.26 -18.70 -8.42
C GLN A 66 27.05 -20.01 -9.21
N PHE A 67 25.80 -20.39 -9.48
CA PHE A 67 25.45 -21.61 -10.22
C PHE A 67 25.26 -21.35 -11.72
N PHE A 68 25.17 -20.08 -12.14
CA PHE A 68 25.02 -19.70 -13.54
C PHE A 68 26.36 -19.77 -14.29
N THR A 69 26.33 -20.38 -15.47
CA THR A 69 27.43 -20.35 -16.43
C THR A 69 27.62 -18.93 -17.01
N ILE A 70 28.67 -18.73 -17.80
CA ILE A 70 28.90 -17.45 -18.48
C ILE A 70 27.76 -17.17 -19.46
N GLU A 71 27.33 -18.19 -20.21
CA GLU A 71 26.22 -18.13 -21.15
C GLU A 71 24.90 -17.79 -20.45
N ASP A 72 24.63 -18.42 -19.30
CA ASP A 72 23.44 -18.12 -18.49
C ASP A 72 23.41 -16.65 -18.06
N ARG A 73 24.56 -16.10 -17.65
CA ARG A 73 24.68 -14.71 -17.24
C ARG A 73 24.41 -13.76 -18.40
N GLU A 74 24.93 -14.05 -19.58
CA GLU A 74 24.65 -13.26 -20.79
C GLU A 74 23.16 -13.28 -21.17
N GLU A 75 22.48 -14.40 -20.94
CA GLU A 75 21.05 -14.53 -21.23
C GLU A 75 20.18 -13.83 -20.18
N ILE A 76 20.50 -13.98 -18.89
CA ILE A 76 19.86 -13.29 -17.77
C ILE A 76 20.00 -11.76 -17.92
N ASP A 77 21.15 -11.28 -18.37
CA ASP A 77 21.43 -9.85 -18.59
C ASP A 77 20.62 -9.22 -19.74
N LYS A 78 19.89 -10.02 -20.51
CA LYS A 78 18.97 -9.55 -21.58
C LYS A 78 17.50 -9.52 -21.11
N ARG A 79 17.23 -9.92 -19.87
CA ARG A 79 15.88 -10.15 -19.34
C ARG A 79 15.52 -9.10 -18.27
N ILE A 80 14.25 -8.71 -18.20
CA ILE A 80 13.72 -7.94 -17.06
C ILE A 80 13.41 -8.85 -15.86
N GLY A 81 13.23 -8.29 -14.66
CA GLY A 81 13.11 -9.06 -13.41
C GLY A 81 12.21 -10.31 -13.45
N TYR A 82 10.97 -10.22 -13.94
CA TYR A 82 10.09 -11.40 -14.02
C TYR A 82 10.53 -12.40 -15.11
N GLU A 83 11.14 -11.94 -16.20
CA GLU A 83 11.71 -12.80 -17.26
C GLU A 83 12.91 -13.59 -16.71
N LYS A 84 13.65 -13.02 -15.74
CA LYS A 84 14.73 -13.72 -15.02
C LYS A 84 14.18 -14.82 -14.10
N LEU A 85 13.04 -14.59 -13.46
CA LEU A 85 12.37 -15.65 -12.68
C LEU A 85 11.86 -16.78 -13.58
N ALA A 86 11.30 -16.44 -14.75
CA ALA A 86 10.90 -17.45 -15.73
C ALA A 86 12.11 -18.27 -16.22
N PHE A 87 13.27 -17.62 -16.40
CA PHE A 87 14.53 -18.30 -16.72
C PHE A 87 14.98 -19.24 -15.58
N LEU A 88 14.91 -18.80 -14.32
CA LEU A 88 15.22 -19.64 -13.16
C LEU A 88 14.30 -20.87 -13.09
N LYS A 89 12.99 -20.69 -13.33
CA LYS A 89 12.01 -21.78 -13.39
C LYS A 89 12.36 -22.80 -14.47
N ASP A 90 12.69 -22.31 -15.67
CA ASP A 90 13.08 -23.16 -16.80
C ASP A 90 14.36 -23.95 -16.50
N LYS A 91 15.39 -23.30 -15.95
CA LYS A 91 16.63 -23.96 -15.52
C LYS A 91 16.40 -25.04 -14.48
N LEU A 92 15.55 -24.79 -13.50
CA LEU A 92 15.23 -25.81 -12.48
C LEU A 92 14.48 -27.02 -13.06
N ALA A 93 13.63 -26.80 -14.06
CA ALA A 93 12.88 -27.87 -14.70
C ALA A 93 13.70 -28.68 -15.70
N ASN A 94 14.62 -28.03 -16.43
CA ASN A 94 15.24 -28.59 -17.62
C ASN A 94 16.77 -28.80 -17.53
N ASP A 95 17.45 -28.26 -16.50
CA ASP A 95 18.89 -28.44 -16.30
C ASP A 95 19.19 -29.24 -15.03
N ASN A 96 19.42 -30.55 -15.22
CA ASN A 96 19.74 -31.48 -14.12
C ASN A 96 20.99 -31.08 -13.34
N LYS A 97 21.99 -30.46 -13.98
CA LYS A 97 23.23 -30.05 -13.31
C LYS A 97 22.95 -28.87 -12.38
N PHE A 98 22.21 -27.87 -12.89
CA PHE A 98 21.77 -26.73 -12.09
C PHE A 98 20.90 -27.17 -10.91
N TYR A 99 19.90 -28.03 -11.17
CA TYR A 99 19.02 -28.58 -10.14
C TYR A 99 19.81 -29.27 -9.01
N ASN A 100 20.76 -30.14 -9.37
CA ASN A 100 21.58 -30.85 -8.37
C ASN A 100 22.42 -29.91 -7.52
N GLU A 101 23.00 -28.84 -8.08
CA GLU A 101 23.75 -27.84 -7.32
C GLU A 101 22.86 -27.02 -6.39
N VAL A 102 21.65 -26.64 -6.84
CA VAL A 102 20.65 -25.95 -6.01
C VAL A 102 20.22 -26.81 -4.82
N VAL A 103 19.95 -28.10 -5.04
CA VAL A 103 19.57 -29.04 -3.98
C VAL A 103 20.72 -29.25 -3.00
N LYS A 104 21.94 -29.49 -3.49
CA LYS A 104 23.15 -29.69 -2.68
C LYS A 104 23.42 -28.52 -1.73
N HIS A 105 23.06 -27.30 -2.11
CA HIS A 105 23.23 -26.10 -1.29
C HIS A 105 21.97 -25.69 -0.50
N ASN A 106 20.95 -26.57 -0.41
CA ASN A 106 19.68 -26.31 0.28
C ASN A 106 18.95 -25.05 -0.21
N LYS A 107 19.00 -24.78 -1.51
CA LYS A 107 18.39 -23.59 -2.14
C LYS A 107 17.04 -23.84 -2.83
N LEU A 108 16.56 -25.09 -2.83
CA LEU A 108 15.32 -25.47 -3.52
C LEU A 108 14.08 -24.72 -2.98
N THR A 109 13.93 -24.61 -1.66
CA THR A 109 12.81 -23.87 -1.05
C THR A 109 12.81 -22.40 -1.47
N SER A 110 13.98 -21.74 -1.39
CA SER A 110 14.15 -20.35 -1.83
C SER A 110 13.82 -20.15 -3.31
N ALA A 111 14.19 -21.13 -4.15
CA ALA A 111 13.86 -21.09 -5.57
C ALA A 111 12.36 -21.21 -5.82
N ASN A 112 11.68 -22.15 -5.17
CA ASN A 112 10.24 -22.32 -5.30
C ASN A 112 9.48 -21.08 -4.79
N GLU A 113 9.89 -20.49 -3.66
CA GLU A 113 9.34 -19.23 -3.16
C GLU A 113 9.43 -18.07 -4.16
N LEU A 114 10.52 -18.02 -4.94
CA LEU A 114 10.69 -17.02 -6.01
C LEU A 114 9.80 -17.32 -7.22
N ILE A 115 9.70 -18.59 -7.60
CA ILE A 115 8.90 -19.06 -8.74
C ILE A 115 7.41 -18.85 -8.50
N ASP A 116 6.93 -19.08 -7.28
CA ASP A 116 5.52 -18.91 -6.91
C ASP A 116 5.04 -17.45 -7.05
N LYS A 117 5.96 -16.49 -7.04
CA LYS A 117 5.65 -15.05 -7.18
C LYS A 117 5.74 -14.52 -8.61
N ILE A 118 6.01 -15.37 -9.62
CA ILE A 118 6.18 -14.93 -11.02
C ILE A 118 4.97 -14.14 -11.52
N SER A 119 3.75 -14.64 -11.30
CA SER A 119 2.52 -14.01 -11.78
C SER A 119 2.29 -12.64 -11.12
N GLU A 120 2.52 -12.53 -9.81
CA GLU A 120 2.48 -11.27 -9.05
C GLU A 120 3.44 -10.24 -9.67
N TYR A 121 4.71 -10.60 -9.82
CA TYR A 121 5.71 -9.68 -10.34
C TYR A 121 5.52 -9.32 -11.81
N LYS A 122 5.02 -10.26 -12.62
CA LYS A 122 4.67 -9.99 -14.02
C LYS A 122 3.51 -8.99 -14.10
N ALA A 123 2.46 -9.15 -13.30
CA ALA A 123 1.35 -8.20 -13.25
C ALA A 123 1.84 -6.80 -12.84
N LEU A 124 2.70 -6.72 -11.83
CA LEU A 124 3.26 -5.45 -11.38
C LEU A 124 4.14 -4.77 -12.44
N ALA A 125 5.02 -5.53 -13.10
CA ALA A 125 5.86 -5.02 -14.19
C ALA A 125 5.03 -4.58 -15.40
N MET A 126 3.94 -5.29 -15.72
CA MET A 126 3.03 -4.90 -16.81
C MET A 126 2.24 -3.63 -16.45
N GLY A 127 1.74 -3.52 -15.22
CA GLY A 127 1.09 -2.31 -14.73
C GLY A 127 2.01 -1.09 -14.78
N LEU A 128 3.26 -1.25 -14.32
CA LEU A 128 4.32 -0.23 -14.48
C LEU A 128 4.50 0.20 -15.93
N GLY A 129 4.64 -0.79 -16.82
CA GLY A 129 4.84 -0.57 -18.25
C GLY A 129 3.75 0.30 -18.86
N LEU A 130 2.49 0.16 -18.43
CA LEU A 130 1.39 0.99 -18.90
C LEU A 130 1.61 2.48 -18.61
N VAL A 131 2.09 2.83 -17.42
CA VAL A 131 2.35 4.24 -17.05
C VAL A 131 3.61 4.75 -17.71
N THR A 132 4.70 3.98 -17.62
CA THR A 132 6.02 4.36 -18.14
C THR A 132 5.99 4.56 -19.65
N ASN A 133 5.35 3.67 -20.40
CA ASN A 133 5.25 3.79 -21.85
C ASN A 133 4.45 5.04 -22.25
N ARG A 134 3.32 5.31 -21.57
CA ARG A 134 2.52 6.53 -21.80
C ARG A 134 3.27 7.81 -21.43
N ALA A 135 4.08 7.79 -20.37
CA ALA A 135 4.94 8.91 -20.02
C ALA A 135 6.02 9.16 -21.08
N ILE A 136 6.62 8.09 -21.62
CA ILE A 136 7.60 8.19 -22.72
C ILE A 136 6.95 8.73 -23.99
N GLU A 137 5.74 8.27 -24.34
CA GLU A 137 4.96 8.81 -25.46
C GLU A 137 4.68 10.30 -25.28
N PHE A 138 4.23 10.72 -24.09
CA PHE A 138 4.03 12.14 -23.75
C PHE A 138 5.32 12.95 -23.89
N LEU A 139 6.45 12.43 -23.40
CA LEU A 139 7.72 13.13 -23.53
C LEU A 139 8.13 13.30 -25.00
N LYS A 140 7.99 12.26 -25.82
CA LYS A 140 8.37 12.29 -27.24
C LYS A 140 7.45 13.17 -28.08
N ASN A 141 6.15 13.08 -27.86
CA ASN A 141 5.16 13.67 -28.75
C ASN A 141 4.74 15.08 -28.33
N ASP A 142 4.69 15.35 -27.02
CA ASP A 142 4.14 16.60 -26.49
C ASP A 142 5.22 17.51 -25.91
N TYR A 143 6.09 16.98 -25.04
CA TYR A 143 7.03 17.80 -24.27
C TYR A 143 8.34 18.12 -25.02
N PHE A 144 8.92 17.14 -25.71
CA PHE A 144 10.20 17.24 -26.42
C PHE A 144 10.06 17.01 -27.94
N HIS A 145 8.94 17.41 -28.53
CA HIS A 145 8.59 17.11 -29.93
C HIS A 145 9.68 17.47 -30.97
N ASP A 146 10.52 18.47 -30.70
CA ASP A 146 11.59 18.91 -31.61
C ASP A 146 12.99 18.36 -31.24
N ARG A 147 13.08 17.37 -30.36
CA ARG A 147 14.36 16.88 -29.84
C ARG A 147 14.51 15.38 -29.97
N GLU A 148 15.76 14.96 -30.20
CA GLU A 148 16.11 13.55 -30.27
C GLU A 148 16.08 12.91 -28.87
N VAL A 149 15.32 11.82 -28.75
CA VAL A 149 15.14 11.05 -27.51
C VAL A 149 15.77 9.67 -27.68
N GLU A 150 16.84 9.42 -26.93
CA GLU A 150 17.48 8.11 -26.82
C GLU A 150 16.86 7.34 -25.63
N VAL A 151 16.41 6.11 -25.87
CA VAL A 151 15.85 5.26 -24.80
C VAL A 151 16.84 4.16 -24.47
N ILE A 152 17.47 4.26 -23.30
CA ILE A 152 18.37 3.21 -22.79
C ILE A 152 17.52 2.04 -22.30
N SER A 153 17.85 0.84 -22.76
CA SER A 153 17.02 -0.34 -22.54
C SER A 153 17.00 -0.75 -21.08
N CYS A 154 15.80 -0.90 -20.49
CA CYS A 154 15.65 -1.40 -19.13
C CYS A 154 16.20 -2.82 -18.94
N LYS A 155 16.36 -3.58 -20.03
CA LYS A 155 16.86 -4.97 -20.01
C LYS A 155 18.35 -5.08 -19.76
N GLN A 156 19.13 -4.03 -20.03
CA GLN A 156 20.58 -4.05 -19.84
C GLN A 156 20.99 -4.13 -18.37
N SER A 157 22.13 -4.77 -18.09
CA SER A 157 22.80 -4.71 -16.80
C SER A 157 23.16 -3.27 -16.42
N LYS A 158 23.32 -3.01 -15.11
CA LYS A 158 23.61 -1.66 -14.59
C LYS A 158 24.90 -1.09 -15.19
N ASP A 159 25.94 -1.91 -15.31
CA ASP A 159 27.24 -1.50 -15.85
C ASP A 159 27.11 -1.08 -17.32
N LYS A 160 26.42 -1.88 -18.14
CA LYS A 160 26.16 -1.54 -19.54
C LYS A 160 25.32 -0.27 -19.70
N LYS A 161 24.34 -0.05 -18.82
CA LYS A 161 23.58 1.21 -18.79
C LYS A 161 24.47 2.41 -18.46
N ILE A 162 25.39 2.27 -17.52
CA ILE A 162 26.33 3.34 -17.13
C ILE A 162 27.27 3.65 -18.30
N GLU A 163 27.80 2.63 -18.97
CA GLU A 163 28.64 2.80 -20.16
C GLU A 163 27.89 3.50 -21.29
N GLN A 164 26.68 3.04 -21.63
CA GLN A 164 25.85 3.68 -22.65
C GLN A 164 25.46 5.10 -22.27
N THR A 165 25.15 5.35 -20.99
CA THR A 165 24.85 6.71 -20.49
C THR A 165 26.05 7.63 -20.70
N LYS A 166 27.27 7.18 -20.37
CA LYS A 166 28.50 7.95 -20.59
C LYS A 166 28.69 8.33 -22.06
N LEU A 167 28.53 7.36 -22.96
CA LEU A 167 28.68 7.57 -24.41
C LEU A 167 27.67 8.57 -24.98
N VAL A 168 26.42 8.54 -24.49
CA VAL A 168 25.33 9.36 -25.04
C VAL A 168 25.18 10.70 -24.31
N ALA A 169 25.59 10.83 -23.05
CA ALA A 169 25.45 12.07 -22.28
C ALA A 169 26.26 13.26 -22.83
N GLU A 170 27.24 12.99 -23.70
CA GLU A 170 28.01 13.99 -24.44
C GLU A 170 27.30 14.45 -25.73
N SER A 171 26.25 13.74 -26.16
CA SER A 171 25.39 14.13 -27.28
C SER A 171 24.22 14.96 -26.77
N ASP A 172 23.81 15.98 -27.52
CA ASP A 172 22.80 17.00 -27.17
C ASP A 172 21.34 16.46 -27.15
N LYS A 173 21.16 15.23 -26.63
CA LYS A 173 19.96 14.40 -26.64
C LYS A 173 19.28 14.32 -25.27
N ILE A 174 18.04 13.87 -25.27
CA ILE A 174 17.33 13.47 -24.05
C ILE A 174 17.54 11.97 -23.85
N LEU A 175 18.05 11.58 -22.69
CA LEU A 175 18.24 10.19 -22.32
C LEU A 175 17.09 9.73 -21.44
N ILE A 176 16.34 8.72 -21.86
CA ILE A 176 15.35 8.02 -21.02
C ILE A 176 16.02 6.80 -20.37
N ASN A 177 15.76 6.60 -19.08
CA ASN A 177 16.35 5.57 -18.21
C ASN A 177 17.90 5.54 -18.14
N PRO A 178 18.59 6.69 -18.04
CA PRO A 178 20.05 6.72 -17.88
C PRO A 178 20.47 6.17 -16.50
N ALA A 179 21.72 5.74 -16.39
CA ALA A 179 22.31 5.29 -15.12
C ALA A 179 23.63 6.03 -14.85
N PHE A 180 23.74 6.60 -13.65
CA PHE A 180 24.90 7.36 -13.19
C PHE A 180 25.50 6.70 -11.95
N GLU A 181 26.82 6.64 -11.89
CA GLU A 181 27.57 6.03 -10.80
C GLU A 181 28.58 7.01 -10.20
N TYR A 182 28.62 7.07 -8.87
CA TYR A 182 29.69 7.72 -8.14
C TYR A 182 30.12 6.85 -6.96
N LYS A 183 31.34 6.32 -7.03
CA LYS A 183 31.83 5.28 -6.11
C LYS A 183 30.79 4.14 -6.03
N SER A 184 30.52 3.61 -4.83
CA SER A 184 29.52 2.57 -4.63
C SER A 184 28.05 3.06 -4.70
N CYS A 185 27.74 4.28 -5.17
CA CYS A 185 26.38 4.80 -5.27
C CYS A 185 25.89 4.85 -6.73
N ILE A 186 24.62 4.49 -6.96
CA ILE A 186 24.00 4.51 -8.30
C ILE A 186 22.67 5.27 -8.31
N SER A 187 22.47 6.10 -9.33
CA SER A 187 21.21 6.79 -9.64
C SER A 187 20.70 6.39 -11.01
N ILE A 188 19.38 6.19 -11.10
CA ILE A 188 18.68 5.87 -12.35
C ILE A 188 17.44 6.78 -12.39
N PRO A 189 17.57 8.03 -12.86
CA PRO A 189 16.43 8.92 -13.02
C PRO A 189 15.57 8.48 -14.22
N PHE A 190 14.36 9.02 -14.35
CA PHE A 190 13.49 8.72 -15.49
C PHE A 190 14.05 9.29 -16.80
N PHE A 191 14.51 10.54 -16.76
CA PHE A 191 15.28 11.11 -17.86
C PHE A 191 16.38 12.05 -17.38
N TYR A 192 17.38 12.25 -18.25
CA TYR A 192 18.34 13.33 -18.17
C TYR A 192 18.39 14.06 -19.52
N ASP A 193 18.18 15.38 -19.49
CA ASP A 193 18.35 16.24 -20.65
C ASP A 193 19.75 16.85 -20.61
N SER A 194 20.62 16.37 -21.52
CA SER A 194 22.01 16.81 -21.61
C SER A 194 22.17 18.28 -22.00
N LYS A 195 21.17 18.91 -22.62
CA LYS A 195 21.25 20.30 -23.09
C LYS A 195 20.85 21.28 -22.00
N THR A 196 19.67 21.07 -21.41
CA THR A 196 19.17 21.93 -20.33
C THR A 196 19.74 21.56 -18.96
N LYS A 197 20.43 20.41 -18.86
CA LYS A 197 20.93 19.83 -17.61
C LYS A 197 19.80 19.57 -16.63
N THR A 198 18.66 19.10 -17.13
CA THR A 198 17.46 18.79 -16.35
C THR A 198 17.40 17.29 -16.05
N VAL A 199 17.17 16.93 -14.79
CA VAL A 199 16.88 15.54 -14.39
C VAL A 199 15.42 15.41 -13.98
N ALA A 200 14.82 14.25 -14.27
CA ALA A 200 13.44 14.00 -13.89
C ALA A 200 13.19 12.67 -13.18
N LEU A 201 12.19 12.67 -12.32
CA LEU A 201 11.62 11.49 -11.68
C LEU A 201 10.20 11.23 -12.21
N LEU A 202 9.91 10.01 -12.65
CA LEU A 202 8.55 9.57 -12.97
C LEU A 202 7.78 9.21 -11.70
N LEU A 203 6.55 9.68 -11.57
CA LEU A 203 5.64 9.35 -10.49
C LEU A 203 4.46 8.52 -11.00
N TYR A 204 3.94 7.66 -10.12
CA TYR A 204 2.76 6.82 -10.34
C TYR A 204 1.52 7.38 -9.63
N SER A 205 1.52 8.69 -9.34
CA SER A 205 0.41 9.37 -8.68
C SER A 205 0.36 10.82 -9.15
N SER A 206 -0.84 11.40 -9.20
CA SER A 206 -1.02 12.83 -9.46
C SER A 206 -0.61 13.72 -8.28
N LYS A 207 -0.36 13.12 -7.11
CA LYS A 207 0.09 13.81 -5.90
C LYS A 207 1.59 13.69 -5.74
N THR A 208 2.23 14.81 -5.40
CA THR A 208 3.63 14.82 -5.00
C THR A 208 3.77 14.68 -3.48
N SER A 209 4.95 14.28 -3.02
CA SER A 209 5.27 14.13 -1.60
C SER A 209 6.71 14.50 -1.31
N LEU A 210 7.04 14.69 -0.02
CA LEU A 210 8.39 15.00 0.41
C LEU A 210 9.41 13.93 -0.05
N LYS A 211 8.98 12.66 -0.09
CA LYS A 211 9.78 11.54 -0.61
C LYS A 211 10.30 11.82 -2.02
N ASN A 212 9.55 12.53 -2.85
CA ASN A 212 9.93 12.81 -4.24
C ASN A 212 11.08 13.82 -4.31
N ILE A 213 11.04 14.87 -3.48
CA ILE A 213 12.14 15.84 -3.33
C ILE A 213 13.37 15.11 -2.79
N PHE A 214 13.18 14.27 -1.78
CA PHE A 214 14.28 13.52 -1.17
C PHE A 214 14.91 12.49 -2.13
N ARG A 215 14.11 11.87 -3.01
CA ARG A 215 14.60 11.02 -4.10
C ARG A 215 15.46 11.81 -5.08
N LEU A 216 14.96 12.96 -5.54
CA LEU A 216 15.70 13.82 -6.45
C LEU A 216 16.96 14.40 -5.80
N TYR A 217 16.96 14.69 -4.50
CA TYR A 217 18.17 15.07 -3.76
C TYR A 217 19.25 14.00 -3.87
N TYR A 218 18.91 12.73 -3.65
CA TYR A 218 19.86 11.63 -3.84
C TYR A 218 20.34 11.53 -5.29
N ASP A 219 19.41 11.52 -6.25
CA ASP A 219 19.74 11.35 -7.67
C ASP A 219 20.65 12.48 -8.17
N VAL A 220 20.28 13.74 -7.92
CA VAL A 220 21.07 14.93 -8.31
C VAL A 220 22.46 14.89 -7.71
N ASN A 221 22.61 14.52 -6.43
CA ASN A 221 23.91 14.47 -5.79
C ASN A 221 24.81 13.35 -6.33
N VAL A 222 24.26 12.18 -6.66
CA VAL A 222 25.02 11.13 -7.36
C VAL A 222 25.47 11.60 -8.74
N ILE A 223 24.57 12.21 -9.51
CA ILE A 223 24.85 12.70 -10.87
C ILE A 223 25.92 13.79 -10.86
N ARG A 224 25.80 14.79 -9.96
CA ARG A 224 26.79 15.86 -9.80
C ARG A 224 28.14 15.32 -9.36
N ALA A 225 28.17 14.40 -8.40
CA ALA A 225 29.41 13.79 -7.94
C ALA A 225 30.07 12.89 -9.01
N ALA A 226 29.28 12.32 -9.93
CA ALA A 226 29.76 11.59 -11.09
C ALA A 226 30.34 12.50 -12.20
N GLY A 227 30.29 13.83 -12.03
CA GLY A 227 30.89 14.80 -12.95
C GLY A 227 29.91 15.45 -13.94
N TYR A 228 28.60 15.19 -13.81
CA TYR A 228 27.58 15.76 -14.71
C TYR A 228 26.92 16.99 -14.10
N GLU A 229 26.72 18.03 -14.91
CA GLU A 229 25.99 19.22 -14.47
C GLU A 229 24.49 18.93 -14.38
N VAL A 230 23.85 19.43 -13.32
CA VAL A 230 22.39 19.42 -13.14
C VAL A 230 21.93 20.79 -12.66
N LYS A 231 21.19 21.49 -13.52
CA LYS A 231 20.67 22.85 -13.28
C LYS A 231 19.22 22.85 -12.81
N GLU A 232 18.44 21.85 -13.20
CA GLU A 232 17.02 21.76 -12.89
C GLU A 232 16.65 20.32 -12.52
N ALA A 233 15.66 20.19 -11.62
CA ALA A 233 15.12 18.91 -11.19
C ALA A 233 13.59 18.97 -11.24
N VAL A 234 12.97 18.02 -11.93
CA VAL A 234 11.53 18.00 -12.18
C VAL A 234 10.90 16.65 -11.86
N VAL A 235 9.58 16.63 -11.73
CA VAL A 235 8.78 15.40 -11.67
C VAL A 235 7.89 15.30 -12.91
N VAL A 236 7.81 14.10 -13.49
CA VAL A 236 6.83 13.73 -14.52
C VAL A 236 5.75 12.93 -13.83
N LEU A 237 4.49 13.37 -13.91
CA LEU A 237 3.40 12.74 -13.16
C LEU A 237 2.08 12.74 -13.91
N PRO A 238 1.20 11.76 -13.63
CA PRO A 238 -0.16 11.78 -14.11
C PRO A 238 -0.90 13.06 -13.70
N LYS A 239 -1.63 13.67 -14.64
CA LYS A 239 -2.57 14.74 -14.36
C LYS A 239 -3.73 14.20 -13.52
N TYR A 240 -4.14 14.97 -12.52
CA TYR A 240 -5.38 14.75 -11.81
C TYR A 240 -6.55 14.90 -12.79
N GLN A 241 -7.48 13.96 -12.71
CA GLN A 241 -8.66 13.93 -13.55
C GLN A 241 -9.87 13.51 -12.71
N GLU A 242 -10.98 14.21 -12.88
CA GLU A 242 -12.29 13.85 -12.35
C GLU A 242 -12.88 12.67 -13.11
N ARG A 243 -13.79 11.92 -12.46
CA ARG A 243 -14.41 10.73 -13.06
C ARG A 243 -15.04 11.05 -14.41
N LYS A 244 -15.80 12.14 -14.50
CA LYS A 244 -16.49 12.59 -15.72
C LYS A 244 -15.57 12.74 -16.96
N ASN A 245 -14.27 12.93 -16.75
CA ASN A 245 -13.29 13.11 -17.82
C ASN A 245 -12.43 11.87 -18.05
N ALA A 246 -12.43 10.90 -17.12
CA ALA A 246 -11.62 9.69 -17.20
C ALA A 246 -12.12 8.76 -18.32
N ARG A 247 -11.18 8.26 -19.13
CA ARG A 247 -11.45 7.39 -20.28
C ARG A 247 -10.66 6.09 -20.17
N LYS A 248 -11.30 4.97 -20.53
CA LYS A 248 -10.71 3.64 -20.49
C LYS A 248 -9.32 3.63 -21.17
N GLY A 249 -8.33 3.10 -20.47
CA GLY A 249 -6.98 2.90 -21.00
C GLY A 249 -6.15 4.17 -21.25
N HIS A 250 -6.63 5.35 -20.82
CA HIS A 250 -5.99 6.63 -21.09
C HIS A 250 -5.57 7.36 -19.79
N ILE A 251 -4.36 7.92 -19.81
CA ILE A 251 -3.80 8.71 -18.72
C ILE A 251 -2.94 9.83 -19.32
N ASN A 252 -3.08 11.04 -18.80
CA ASN A 252 -2.33 12.21 -19.26
C ASN A 252 -1.24 12.58 -18.27
N PHE A 253 -0.18 13.24 -18.74
CA PHE A 253 0.96 13.63 -17.91
C PHE A 253 1.21 15.14 -17.92
N LEU A 254 1.99 15.59 -16.94
CA LEU A 254 2.59 16.92 -16.86
C LEU A 254 4.02 16.82 -16.32
N VAL A 255 4.81 17.87 -16.56
CA VAL A 255 6.12 18.09 -15.94
C VAL A 255 6.01 19.24 -14.94
N SER A 256 6.54 19.06 -13.73
CA SER A 256 6.50 20.08 -12.68
C SER A 256 7.88 20.26 -12.03
N GLU A 257 8.27 21.52 -11.84
CA GLU A 257 9.46 21.92 -11.07
C GLU A 257 9.17 22.00 -9.56
N TYR A 258 7.91 21.82 -9.16
CA TYR A 258 7.44 21.90 -7.78
C TYR A 258 6.95 20.54 -7.29
N ALA A 259 7.13 20.32 -5.99
CA ALA A 259 6.58 19.18 -5.27
C ALA A 259 6.19 19.59 -3.84
N ASN A 260 5.34 18.78 -3.22
CA ASN A 260 4.96 18.93 -1.82
C ASN A 260 6.15 18.63 -0.91
N TYR A 261 6.63 19.66 -0.22
CA TYR A 261 7.75 19.60 0.73
C TYR A 261 7.33 19.24 2.16
N LYS A 262 6.01 19.12 2.41
CA LYS A 262 5.47 18.75 3.73
C LYS A 262 5.41 17.24 3.92
N LYS A 263 5.48 16.81 5.18
CA LYS A 263 5.35 15.39 5.57
C LYS A 263 3.98 14.80 5.23
N SER A 264 2.91 15.57 5.41
CA SER A 264 1.55 15.14 5.04
C SER A 264 1.34 15.19 3.53
N LYS A 265 0.56 14.25 2.99
CA LYS A 265 0.15 14.26 1.58
C LYS A 265 -0.74 15.49 1.31
N PRO A 266 -0.67 16.08 0.11
CA PRO A 266 -1.54 17.19 -0.24
C PRO A 266 -3.00 16.73 -0.33
N THR A 267 -3.89 17.53 0.25
CA THR A 267 -5.34 17.36 0.23
C THR A 267 -6.01 18.66 -0.19
N TYR A 268 -7.24 18.56 -0.68
CA TYR A 268 -8.09 19.72 -0.99
C TYR A 268 -9.44 19.55 -0.29
N ASP A 269 -10.11 20.66 -0.06
CA ASP A 269 -11.45 20.68 0.54
C ASP A 269 -12.49 20.32 -0.53
N THR A 270 -13.06 19.13 -0.42
CA THR A 270 -14.07 18.61 -1.37
C THR A 270 -15.38 19.39 -1.33
N LYS A 271 -15.63 20.20 -0.29
CA LYS A 271 -16.82 21.08 -0.23
C LYS A 271 -16.67 22.32 -1.11
N LYS A 272 -15.46 22.63 -1.56
CA LYS A 272 -15.19 23.74 -2.48
C LYS A 272 -15.12 23.23 -3.91
N SER A 273 -15.74 23.96 -4.82
CA SER A 273 -15.62 23.70 -6.25
C SER A 273 -14.26 24.19 -6.74
N PHE A 274 -13.33 23.27 -6.97
CA PHE A 274 -12.06 23.52 -7.62
C PHE A 274 -12.06 22.90 -9.01
N SER A 275 -11.47 23.59 -9.98
CA SER A 275 -11.14 22.99 -11.28
C SER A 275 -10.04 21.92 -11.13
N GLU A 276 -9.91 21.02 -12.11
CA GLU A 276 -8.85 20.00 -12.12
C GLU A 276 -7.45 20.63 -12.07
N SER A 277 -7.24 21.78 -12.72
CA SER A 277 -5.97 22.50 -12.71
C SER A 277 -5.66 23.11 -11.33
N GLU A 278 -6.67 23.64 -10.63
CA GLU A 278 -6.52 24.10 -9.24
C GLU A 278 -6.18 22.96 -8.29
N ILE A 279 -6.85 21.82 -8.42
CA ILE A 279 -6.55 20.62 -7.63
C ILE A 279 -5.13 20.12 -7.94
N GLN A 280 -4.75 20.10 -9.21
CA GLN A 280 -3.41 19.73 -9.63
C GLN A 280 -2.35 20.65 -9.03
N ALA A 281 -2.56 21.96 -9.03
CA ALA A 281 -1.66 22.94 -8.42
C ALA A 281 -1.49 22.71 -6.92
N ILE A 282 -2.58 22.41 -6.20
CA ILE A 282 -2.54 22.03 -4.77
C ILE A 282 -1.70 20.76 -4.56
N PHE A 283 -1.81 19.78 -5.46
CA PHE A 283 -1.09 18.51 -5.39
C PHE A 283 0.41 18.60 -5.68
N ILE A 284 0.85 19.59 -6.46
CA ILE A 284 2.28 19.88 -6.71
C ILE A 284 2.82 21.01 -5.83
N LYS A 285 1.96 21.71 -5.10
CA LYS A 285 2.30 22.91 -4.30
C LYS A 285 2.91 24.01 -5.17
N ASP A 286 2.26 24.32 -6.29
CA ASP A 286 2.69 25.37 -7.21
C ASP A 286 2.43 26.77 -6.62
N PRO A 287 3.50 27.54 -6.28
CA PRO A 287 3.36 28.86 -5.68
C PRO A 287 2.89 29.93 -6.68
N ASN A 288 3.00 29.66 -7.99
CA ASN A 288 2.71 30.61 -9.06
C ASN A 288 1.30 30.43 -9.65
N PHE A 289 0.57 29.40 -9.21
CA PHE A 289 -0.76 29.13 -9.75
C PHE A 289 -1.77 30.21 -9.36
N LYS A 290 -2.48 30.75 -10.36
CA LYS A 290 -3.49 31.79 -10.16
C LYS A 290 -4.85 31.16 -9.85
N TYR A 291 -5.13 30.91 -8.58
CA TYR A 291 -6.41 30.36 -8.13
C TYR A 291 -7.58 31.29 -8.44
N SER A 292 -8.66 30.73 -9.00
CA SER A 292 -9.90 31.44 -9.29
C SER A 292 -10.71 31.70 -8.01
N SER A 293 -10.58 30.80 -7.03
CA SER A 293 -11.28 30.88 -5.75
C SER A 293 -10.70 31.97 -4.83
N LYS A 294 -11.54 32.94 -4.44
CA LYS A 294 -11.17 34.06 -3.54
C LYS A 294 -10.66 33.61 -2.16
N GLY A 295 -10.94 32.38 -1.73
CA GLY A 295 -10.60 31.85 -0.41
C GLY A 295 -9.14 31.41 -0.22
N LEU A 296 -8.38 31.15 -1.29
CA LEU A 296 -6.96 30.77 -1.23
C LEU A 296 -5.99 31.96 -1.36
N LYS A 297 -6.49 33.15 -1.73
CA LYS A 297 -5.67 34.38 -1.88
C LYS A 297 -4.92 34.82 -0.62
N LYS A 298 -5.21 34.27 0.57
CA LYS A 298 -4.70 34.80 1.86
C LYS A 298 -3.44 34.15 2.42
N THR A 299 -2.91 33.11 1.79
CA THR A 299 -1.59 32.57 2.11
C THR A 299 -0.93 32.20 0.80
N ALA A 300 -0.14 33.12 0.24
CA ALA A 300 0.72 32.81 -0.88
C ALA A 300 1.57 31.59 -0.48
N GLU A 301 1.46 30.50 -1.22
CA GLU A 301 2.15 29.27 -0.89
C GLU A 301 3.66 29.51 -1.06
N THR A 302 4.43 29.42 0.02
CA THR A 302 5.87 29.76 0.05
C THR A 302 6.74 28.58 -0.37
N ASN A 303 6.39 27.93 -1.49
CA ASN A 303 7.18 26.83 -2.03
C ASN A 303 8.27 27.35 -2.96
N VAL A 304 9.36 26.60 -3.08
CA VAL A 304 10.46 26.85 -4.02
C VAL A 304 10.57 25.68 -5.00
N LYS A 305 11.37 25.82 -6.05
CA LYS A 305 11.59 24.72 -6.99
C LYS A 305 12.28 23.56 -6.26
N ILE A 306 12.10 22.35 -6.78
CA ILE A 306 12.75 21.14 -6.25
C ILE A 306 14.27 21.32 -6.23
N ILE A 307 14.86 21.93 -7.26
CA ILE A 307 16.30 22.16 -7.32
C ILE A 307 16.82 23.09 -6.21
N ASP A 308 16.02 24.06 -5.77
CA ASP A 308 16.39 24.99 -4.69
C ASP A 308 16.37 24.29 -3.33
N HIS A 309 15.41 23.38 -3.11
CA HIS A 309 15.45 22.49 -1.95
C HIS A 309 16.74 21.66 -1.94
N ILE A 310 17.16 21.14 -3.08
CA ILE A 310 18.37 20.31 -3.20
C ILE A 310 19.64 21.14 -2.96
N ASN A 311 19.75 22.32 -3.59
CA ASN A 311 20.91 23.20 -3.48
C ASN A 311 21.10 23.78 -2.06
N SER A 312 20.01 23.88 -1.29
CA SER A 312 20.02 24.30 0.11
C SER A 312 20.24 23.14 1.09
N GLU A 313 20.67 21.95 0.62
CA GLU A 313 20.85 20.74 1.43
C GLU A 313 19.59 20.37 2.22
N LEU A 314 18.42 20.61 1.63
CA LEU A 314 17.09 20.37 2.21
C LEU A 314 16.82 21.15 3.50
N SER A 315 17.58 22.21 3.80
CA SER A 315 17.41 23.05 5.00
C SER A 315 16.02 23.68 5.12
N ALA A 316 15.34 23.96 4.00
CA ALA A 316 13.97 24.47 3.99
C ALA A 316 12.90 23.40 4.30
N VAL A 317 13.30 22.13 4.40
CA VAL A 317 12.40 21.01 4.71
C VAL A 317 12.46 20.72 6.21
N GLU A 318 11.31 20.80 6.89
CA GLU A 318 11.15 20.54 8.34
C GLU A 318 11.79 19.23 8.83
N PHE A 319 11.99 18.24 7.96
CA PHE A 319 12.64 16.98 8.28
C PHE A 319 14.14 17.15 8.61
N PHE A 320 14.85 18.02 7.89
CA PHE A 320 16.29 18.28 8.08
C PHE A 320 16.58 19.40 9.08
N ASP A 321 15.58 20.21 9.43
CA ASP A 321 15.69 21.30 10.40
C ASP A 321 15.33 20.88 11.85
N LYS A 322 15.53 19.59 12.19
CA LYS A 322 15.18 19.07 13.50
C LYS A 322 16.31 19.35 14.50
N GLY A 323 15.98 20.09 15.57
CA GLY A 323 16.91 20.41 16.66
C GLY A 323 17.56 19.18 17.34
N PRO A 324 18.56 19.40 18.22
CA PRO A 324 19.54 18.41 18.68
C PRO A 324 19.01 17.21 19.48
N THR A 325 17.70 17.14 19.76
CA THR A 325 17.06 16.07 20.54
C THR A 325 16.38 15.00 19.68
N LYS A 326 16.46 15.09 18.35
CA LYS A 326 15.80 14.16 17.41
C LYS A 326 16.80 13.27 16.66
N ARG A 327 16.30 12.18 16.06
CA ARG A 327 17.05 11.17 15.31
C ARG A 327 18.11 11.78 14.38
N ASP A 328 19.29 11.18 14.34
CA ASP A 328 20.35 11.54 13.40
C ASP A 328 19.85 11.49 11.95
N THR A 329 19.99 12.61 11.23
CA THR A 329 19.87 12.67 9.77
C THR A 329 21.25 12.51 9.13
N PHE A 330 21.33 11.83 8.00
CA PHE A 330 22.58 11.55 7.31
C PHE A 330 22.59 12.26 5.95
N PRO A 331 23.37 13.35 5.79
CA PRO A 331 23.57 13.99 4.49
C PRO A 331 24.17 13.03 3.46
N PHE A 332 24.00 13.33 2.16
CA PHE A 332 24.51 12.46 1.09
C PHE A 332 26.02 12.17 1.24
N LYS A 333 26.82 13.19 1.55
CA LYS A 333 28.27 13.04 1.75
C LYS A 333 28.61 12.00 2.83
N LYS A 334 27.88 12.03 3.96
CA LYS A 334 28.10 11.08 5.06
C LYS A 334 27.68 9.66 4.67
N PHE A 335 26.60 9.53 3.91
CA PHE A 335 26.21 8.23 3.36
C PHE A 335 27.29 7.64 2.44
N VAL A 336 27.82 8.44 1.52
CA VAL A 336 28.92 8.04 0.63
C VAL A 336 30.16 7.63 1.43
N GLU A 337 30.52 8.38 2.48
CA GLU A 337 31.62 8.01 3.37
C GLU A 337 31.39 6.63 4.00
N ILE A 338 30.22 6.40 4.60
CA ILE A 338 29.88 5.12 5.26
C ILE A 338 29.94 3.95 4.29
N VAL A 339 29.36 4.06 3.08
CA VAL A 339 29.28 2.91 2.16
C VAL A 339 30.59 2.58 1.45
N ASN A 340 31.59 3.47 1.53
CA ASN A 340 32.92 3.27 0.93
C ASN A 340 34.02 3.08 1.98
N ASP A 341 33.68 3.05 3.27
CA ASP A 341 34.60 2.79 4.38
C ASP A 341 34.14 1.53 5.13
N GLU A 342 34.99 0.50 5.15
CA GLU A 342 34.62 -0.80 5.70
C GLU A 342 34.36 -0.76 7.21
N GLU A 343 35.12 0.05 7.97
CA GLU A 343 34.96 0.17 9.42
C GLU A 343 33.66 0.89 9.77
N LEU A 344 33.37 2.00 9.09
CA LEU A 344 32.12 2.72 9.25
C LEU A 344 30.92 1.88 8.82
N LEU A 345 31.02 1.19 7.68
CA LEU A 345 29.97 0.31 7.22
C LEU A 345 29.69 -0.79 8.25
N LYS A 346 30.73 -1.40 8.83
CA LYS A 346 30.60 -2.41 9.88
C LYS A 346 29.96 -1.84 11.15
N LYS A 347 30.36 -0.63 11.56
CA LYS A 347 29.76 0.08 12.70
C LYS A 347 28.26 0.31 12.51
N TYR A 348 27.85 0.86 11.37
CA TYR A 348 26.45 1.19 11.10
C TYR A 348 25.61 -0.03 10.67
N SER A 349 26.25 -1.11 10.26
CA SER A 349 25.61 -2.41 10.04
C SER A 349 25.39 -3.20 11.33
N ALA A 350 25.88 -2.74 12.48
CA ALA A 350 25.65 -3.41 13.75
C ALA A 350 24.23 -3.14 14.29
N TRP A 351 23.62 -4.14 14.93
CA TRP A 351 22.32 -3.99 15.58
C TRP A 351 22.48 -3.26 16.93
N VAL A 352 21.55 -2.36 17.23
CA VAL A 352 21.49 -1.66 18.53
C VAL A 352 20.44 -2.33 19.43
N ASN A 353 20.84 -2.78 20.62
CA ASN A 353 20.03 -3.58 21.56
C ASN A 353 19.12 -2.75 22.48
N GLU A 354 18.49 -1.68 21.97
CA GLU A 354 17.57 -0.83 22.75
C GLU A 354 16.46 -0.34 21.84
N LEU A 355 15.25 -0.08 22.35
CA LEU A 355 14.13 0.52 21.60
C LEU A 355 13.82 1.89 22.20
N ASN A 356 13.58 2.90 21.37
CA ASN A 356 13.10 4.20 21.85
C ASN A 356 11.95 4.75 21.00
N GLU A 357 11.34 5.85 21.43
CA GLU A 357 10.19 6.47 20.77
C GLU A 357 10.45 6.91 19.33
N ASN A 358 11.71 7.28 19.00
CA ASN A 358 12.06 7.71 17.65
C ASN A 358 11.97 6.56 16.64
N ASP A 359 12.03 5.30 17.10
CA ASP A 359 11.81 4.13 16.25
C ASP A 359 10.34 3.93 15.87
N LEU A 360 9.42 4.68 16.49
CA LEU A 360 7.99 4.71 16.15
C LEU A 360 7.66 5.83 15.17
N GLU A 361 8.62 6.72 14.88
CA GLU A 361 8.46 7.80 13.92
C GLU A 361 8.74 7.28 12.51
N ASP A 362 7.91 7.71 11.57
CA ASP A 362 8.14 7.55 10.14
C ASP A 362 8.23 8.94 9.53
N ASP A 363 9.44 9.46 9.44
CA ASP A 363 9.65 10.86 9.08
C ASP A 363 9.47 11.19 7.61
N LEU A 364 9.79 10.23 6.76
CA LEU A 364 9.62 10.33 5.32
C LEU A 364 8.29 9.74 4.86
N ASN A 365 7.46 9.25 5.80
CA ASN A 365 6.19 8.59 5.54
C ASN A 365 6.36 7.42 4.54
N LEU A 366 7.42 6.62 4.72
CA LEU A 366 7.74 5.46 3.87
C LEU A 366 6.95 4.21 4.25
N GLY A 367 6.11 4.29 5.29
CA GLY A 367 5.69 3.15 6.07
C GLY A 367 6.90 2.68 6.86
N ASN A 368 7.00 2.96 8.16
CA ASN A 368 8.05 2.38 9.01
C ASN A 368 7.83 0.86 9.12
N GLN A 369 8.27 0.14 8.08
CA GLN A 369 8.12 -1.30 7.90
C GLN A 369 8.94 -2.07 8.90
N PHE A 370 10.00 -1.48 9.44
CA PHE A 370 10.92 -2.18 10.34
C PHE A 370 10.40 -2.26 11.76
N TYR A 371 9.42 -1.42 12.09
CA TYR A 371 8.82 -1.34 13.41
C TYR A 371 8.44 -2.71 13.98
N LEU A 372 7.72 -3.55 13.24
CA LEU A 372 7.31 -4.88 13.72
C LEU A 372 8.51 -5.76 14.03
N SER A 373 9.54 -5.78 13.18
CA SER A 373 10.78 -6.54 13.46
C SER A 373 11.55 -6.00 14.66
N ILE A 374 11.52 -4.69 14.90
CA ILE A 374 12.14 -4.09 16.10
C ILE A 374 11.36 -4.53 17.35
N VAL A 375 10.03 -4.47 17.30
CA VAL A 375 9.15 -4.88 18.41
C VAL A 375 9.25 -6.37 18.69
N GLU A 376 9.24 -7.22 17.66
CA GLU A 376 9.40 -8.67 17.81
C GLU A 376 10.67 -9.01 18.58
N LYS A 377 11.78 -8.34 18.24
CA LYS A 377 13.07 -8.59 18.86
C LYS A 377 13.18 -8.04 20.29
N LEU A 378 12.58 -6.88 20.57
CA LEU A 378 12.82 -6.15 21.83
C LEU A 378 11.64 -6.19 22.82
N LEU A 379 10.40 -6.36 22.33
CA LEU A 379 9.16 -6.44 23.09
C LEU A 379 8.19 -7.46 22.45
N PRO A 380 8.56 -8.76 22.38
CA PRO A 380 7.80 -9.78 21.62
C PRO A 380 6.33 -9.89 22.05
N ASN A 381 6.05 -9.72 23.35
CA ASN A 381 4.67 -9.76 23.87
C ASN A 381 3.78 -8.64 23.30
N TYR A 382 4.37 -7.57 22.75
CA TYR A 382 3.65 -6.43 22.18
C TYR A 382 3.57 -6.47 20.65
N LEU A 383 3.97 -7.56 19.99
CA LEU A 383 3.87 -7.70 18.53
C LEU A 383 2.44 -7.51 18.01
N VAL A 384 1.44 -7.93 18.79
CA VAL A 384 0.02 -7.77 18.45
C VAL A 384 -0.56 -6.41 18.85
N SER A 385 0.22 -5.51 19.44
CA SER A 385 -0.30 -4.24 19.99
C SER A 385 -0.48 -3.14 18.94
N SER A 386 -1.45 -2.27 19.18
CA SER A 386 -1.56 -1.01 18.42
C SER A 386 -0.39 -0.08 18.74
N LYS A 387 -0.03 0.80 17.80
CA LYS A 387 1.05 1.79 17.98
C LYS A 387 0.84 2.66 19.23
N VAL A 388 -0.41 2.91 19.62
CA VAL A 388 -0.68 3.74 20.79
C VAL A 388 -0.40 3.00 22.10
N ILE A 389 -0.78 1.72 22.19
CA ILE A 389 -0.45 0.89 23.35
C ILE A 389 1.07 0.67 23.46
N LEU A 390 1.77 0.52 22.34
CA LEU A 390 3.22 0.44 22.40
C LEU A 390 3.85 1.76 22.87
N ARG A 391 3.41 2.92 22.37
CA ARG A 391 3.89 4.22 22.85
C ARG A 391 3.75 4.34 24.37
N LEU A 392 2.59 3.94 24.89
CA LEU A 392 2.34 3.92 26.33
C LEU A 392 3.33 3.02 27.07
N LYS A 393 3.63 1.82 26.53
CA LYS A 393 4.61 0.91 27.11
C LYS A 393 6.03 1.48 27.11
N LEU A 394 6.46 2.10 26.02
CA LEU A 394 7.79 2.71 25.94
C LEU A 394 7.92 3.90 26.89
N GLN A 395 6.87 4.71 27.02
CA GLN A 395 6.83 5.81 27.99
C GLN A 395 6.90 5.28 29.41
N ASP A 396 6.14 4.24 29.77
CA ASP A 396 6.18 3.64 31.11
C ASP A 396 7.55 3.01 31.44
N LEU A 397 8.28 2.49 30.45
CA LEU A 397 9.65 1.97 30.66
C LEU A 397 10.66 3.09 30.97
N LYS A 398 10.46 4.30 30.42
CA LYS A 398 11.35 5.44 30.64
C LYS A 398 10.96 6.26 31.87
N GLU A 399 9.69 6.62 31.95
CA GLU A 399 9.09 7.49 32.96
C GLU A 399 7.80 6.86 33.48
N PRO A 400 7.91 5.84 34.36
CA PRO A 400 6.76 5.12 34.85
C PRO A 400 5.80 6.02 35.61
N ASN A 401 4.50 5.92 35.29
CA ASN A 401 3.47 6.67 36.01
C ASN A 401 2.21 5.82 36.26
N PHE A 402 1.48 6.19 37.31
CA PHE A 402 0.34 5.40 37.79
C PHE A 402 -0.76 5.20 36.73
N LYS A 403 -1.06 6.24 35.94
CA LYS A 403 -2.07 6.19 34.88
C LYS A 403 -1.69 5.15 33.81
N SER A 404 -0.45 5.21 33.34
CA SER A 404 0.07 4.31 32.30
C SER A 404 0.07 2.86 32.78
N ARG A 405 0.55 2.61 34.01
CA ARG A 405 0.51 1.27 34.61
C ARG A 405 -0.90 0.72 34.77
N THR A 406 -1.88 1.57 35.11
CA THR A 406 -3.27 1.14 35.24
C THR A 406 -3.87 0.70 33.90
N ILE A 407 -3.61 1.45 32.84
CA ILE A 407 -4.07 1.07 31.49
C ILE A 407 -3.33 -0.19 31.01
N LEU A 408 -2.00 -0.26 31.21
CA LEU A 408 -1.21 -1.43 30.85
C LEU A 408 -1.65 -2.67 31.63
N ASP A 409 -2.08 -2.55 32.89
CA ASP A 409 -2.64 -3.64 33.69
C ASP A 409 -3.90 -4.27 33.06
N PHE A 410 -4.69 -3.53 32.27
CA PHE A 410 -5.79 -4.12 31.51
C PHE A 410 -5.28 -5.02 30.39
N TYR A 411 -4.34 -4.52 29.60
CA TYR A 411 -3.81 -5.19 28.41
C TYR A 411 -2.81 -6.32 28.73
N GLU A 412 -1.98 -6.18 29.75
CA GLU A 412 -0.99 -7.18 30.16
C GLU A 412 -1.64 -8.38 30.87
N ASN A 413 -2.82 -8.17 31.46
CA ASN A 413 -3.60 -9.24 32.10
C ASN A 413 -4.77 -9.73 31.23
N ASN A 414 -4.80 -9.39 29.95
CA ASN A 414 -5.80 -9.84 28.97
C ASN A 414 -7.26 -9.68 29.46
N LYS A 415 -7.55 -8.59 30.17
CA LYS A 415 -8.90 -8.34 30.73
C LYS A 415 -9.90 -8.05 29.61
N ILE A 416 -11.18 -8.32 29.88
CA ILE A 416 -12.29 -7.97 28.99
C ILE A 416 -13.11 -6.87 29.66
N ALA A 417 -13.43 -5.82 28.90
CA ALA A 417 -14.38 -4.80 29.31
C ALA A 417 -15.64 -4.87 28.43
N LEU A 418 -16.81 -4.81 29.06
CA LEU A 418 -18.11 -4.84 28.40
C LEU A 418 -18.91 -3.61 28.83
N ASN A 419 -19.34 -2.80 27.86
CA ASN A 419 -20.25 -1.69 28.13
C ASN A 419 -21.59 -2.25 28.64
N PRO A 420 -22.09 -1.81 29.82
CA PRO A 420 -23.38 -2.26 30.34
C PRO A 420 -24.57 -2.00 29.39
N ASP A 421 -24.47 -0.99 28.52
CA ASP A 421 -25.54 -0.59 27.61
C ASP A 421 -25.47 -1.22 26.20
N ILE A 422 -24.60 -2.22 25.99
CA ILE A 422 -24.37 -2.83 24.67
C ILE A 422 -25.65 -3.34 23.99
N GLU A 423 -26.61 -3.88 24.75
CA GLU A 423 -27.87 -4.41 24.21
C GLU A 423 -28.77 -3.30 23.62
N ASN A 424 -28.56 -2.05 24.03
CA ASN A 424 -29.24 -0.87 23.49
C ASN A 424 -28.45 -0.19 22.35
N TYR A 425 -27.19 -0.60 22.12
CA TYR A 425 -26.36 -0.04 21.06
C TYR A 425 -26.95 -0.32 19.69
N TYR A 426 -27.04 0.69 18.82
CA TYR A 426 -27.77 0.63 17.55
C TYR A 426 -27.39 -0.58 16.68
N VAL A 427 -26.09 -0.85 16.53
CA VAL A 427 -25.58 -1.97 15.72
C VAL A 427 -26.05 -3.32 16.29
N TYR A 428 -25.82 -3.56 17.59
CA TYR A 428 -26.23 -4.81 18.23
C TYR A 428 -27.75 -5.00 18.17
N LYS A 429 -28.50 -3.94 18.49
CA LYS A 429 -29.97 -3.93 18.48
C LYS A 429 -30.53 -4.25 17.10
N LYS A 430 -29.95 -3.68 16.04
CA LYS A 430 -30.40 -3.91 14.65
C LYS A 430 -30.17 -5.34 14.18
N ILE A 431 -29.00 -5.91 14.49
CA ILE A 431 -28.66 -7.27 14.09
C ILE A 431 -29.44 -8.32 14.93
N SER A 432 -29.74 -8.00 16.20
CA SER A 432 -30.48 -8.88 17.13
C SER A 432 -32.00 -8.82 16.99
N GLU A 433 -32.52 -8.05 16.03
CA GLU A 433 -33.96 -7.88 15.84
C GLU A 433 -34.59 -9.22 15.41
N LYS A 434 -35.63 -9.66 16.13
CA LYS A 434 -36.25 -10.97 15.89
C LYS A 434 -36.90 -10.99 14.50
N ASP A 435 -36.71 -12.10 13.79
CA ASP A 435 -37.25 -12.35 12.45
C ASP A 435 -36.77 -11.35 11.38
N ALA A 436 -35.76 -10.53 11.68
CA ALA A 436 -35.16 -9.61 10.73
C ALA A 436 -34.32 -10.35 9.69
N LYS A 437 -34.48 -9.95 8.42
CA LYS A 437 -33.66 -10.43 7.30
C LYS A 437 -32.38 -9.62 7.23
N ILE A 438 -31.28 -10.23 7.64
CA ILE A 438 -29.96 -9.60 7.69
C ILE A 438 -29.15 -10.06 6.49
N ILE A 439 -28.58 -9.12 5.76
CA ILE A 439 -27.71 -9.37 4.62
C ILE A 439 -26.28 -9.02 5.01
N TRP A 440 -25.38 -10.00 5.03
CA TRP A 440 -23.96 -9.82 5.33
C TRP A 440 -23.20 -9.82 4.01
N PHE A 441 -22.33 -8.83 3.79
CA PHE A 441 -21.55 -8.81 2.55
C PHE A 441 -20.20 -8.13 2.72
N ASP A 442 -19.29 -8.44 1.80
CA ASP A 442 -17.95 -7.87 1.72
C ASP A 442 -17.58 -7.68 0.24
N PHE A 443 -16.84 -6.61 -0.07
CA PHE A 443 -16.30 -6.37 -1.41
C PHE A 443 -14.80 -6.58 -1.50
N GLU A 444 -14.38 -7.24 -2.57
CA GLU A 444 -12.98 -7.32 -2.98
C GLU A 444 -12.77 -6.68 -4.36
N GLY A 445 -11.61 -6.03 -4.51
CA GLY A 445 -11.37 -5.09 -5.59
C GLY A 445 -10.43 -5.58 -6.71
N VAL A 446 -10.43 -4.80 -7.80
CA VAL A 446 -9.42 -4.79 -8.87
C VAL A 446 -8.98 -3.36 -9.12
N THR A 447 -7.69 -3.13 -9.39
CA THR A 447 -7.18 -1.79 -9.71
C THR A 447 -6.13 -1.85 -10.80
N LEU A 448 -6.12 -0.83 -11.66
CA LEU A 448 -5.06 -0.61 -12.64
C LEU A 448 -4.53 0.81 -12.52
N PRO A 449 -3.27 1.05 -12.91
CA PRO A 449 -2.67 2.38 -12.91
C PRO A 449 -3.22 3.29 -14.02
N ILE A 450 -4.13 2.77 -14.85
CA ILE A 450 -4.92 3.45 -15.86
C ILE A 450 -6.40 3.06 -15.70
N PRO A 451 -7.36 3.85 -16.21
CA PRO A 451 -8.79 3.52 -16.10
C PRO A 451 -9.16 2.16 -16.72
N ILE A 452 -9.87 1.31 -15.97
CA ILE A 452 -10.34 0.00 -16.44
C ILE A 452 -11.56 0.15 -17.37
N ILE A 453 -12.42 1.10 -17.07
CA ILE A 453 -13.62 1.48 -17.83
C ILE A 453 -13.71 3.00 -17.93
N ASP A 454 -14.62 3.53 -18.76
CA ASP A 454 -14.90 4.96 -18.77
C ASP A 454 -15.45 5.40 -17.40
N PHE A 455 -15.09 6.62 -17.01
CA PHE A 455 -15.41 7.24 -15.73
C PHE A 455 -14.79 6.62 -14.47
N ASN A 456 -13.98 5.56 -14.60
CA ASN A 456 -13.12 5.05 -13.53
C ASN A 456 -11.80 5.85 -13.49
N LYS A 457 -11.38 6.32 -12.32
CA LYS A 457 -10.09 7.04 -12.19
C LYS A 457 -8.91 6.05 -12.19
N PRO A 458 -7.72 6.45 -12.67
CA PRO A 458 -6.50 5.68 -12.47
C PRO A 458 -6.29 5.33 -10.98
N TYR A 459 -5.79 4.11 -10.71
CA TYR A 459 -5.56 3.54 -9.37
C TYR A 459 -6.80 3.34 -8.51
N ASN A 460 -7.99 3.66 -9.01
CA ASN A 460 -9.22 3.56 -8.24
C ASN A 460 -9.84 2.18 -8.42
N GLN A 461 -10.13 1.51 -7.30
CA GLN A 461 -10.62 0.14 -7.31
C GLN A 461 -12.03 0.05 -7.92
N LEU A 462 -12.26 -1.02 -8.70
CA LEU A 462 -13.59 -1.52 -9.07
C LEU A 462 -13.82 -2.85 -8.35
N MET A 463 -15.06 -3.27 -8.17
CA MET A 463 -15.35 -4.51 -7.45
C MET A 463 -15.21 -5.71 -8.39
N SER A 464 -14.29 -6.62 -8.09
CA SER A 464 -14.11 -7.88 -8.83
C SER A 464 -14.75 -9.06 -8.10
N GLN A 465 -15.16 -8.89 -6.84
CA GLN A 465 -15.81 -9.94 -6.08
C GLN A 465 -16.77 -9.36 -5.03
N THR A 466 -17.83 -10.12 -4.75
CA THR A 466 -18.67 -9.91 -3.57
C THR A 466 -19.19 -11.24 -3.06
N SER A 467 -19.18 -11.44 -1.74
CA SER A 467 -19.84 -12.57 -1.09
C SER A 467 -21.00 -12.06 -0.28
N ILE A 468 -22.10 -12.82 -0.27
CA ILE A 468 -23.36 -12.43 0.35
C ILE A 468 -23.88 -13.62 1.14
N ILE A 469 -24.04 -13.46 2.44
CA ILE A 469 -24.70 -14.43 3.32
C ILE A 469 -25.98 -13.78 3.86
N LYS A 470 -27.09 -14.50 3.88
CA LYS A 470 -28.36 -14.03 4.42
C LYS A 470 -28.77 -14.86 5.63
N THR A 471 -29.17 -14.17 6.69
CA THR A 471 -29.58 -14.82 7.94
C THR A 471 -30.93 -14.31 8.45
N ILE A 472 -31.64 -15.18 9.17
CA ILE A 472 -32.81 -14.83 10.00
C ILE A 472 -32.59 -15.46 11.37
N ASN A 473 -32.76 -14.69 12.45
CA ASN A 473 -32.53 -15.18 13.82
C ASN A 473 -31.14 -15.83 14.00
N ASN A 474 -30.12 -15.28 13.34
CA ASN A 474 -28.75 -15.78 13.31
C ASN A 474 -28.56 -17.15 12.62
N GLU A 475 -29.56 -17.67 11.90
CA GLU A 475 -29.44 -18.88 11.09
C GLU A 475 -29.25 -18.52 9.61
N ILE A 476 -28.27 -19.13 8.95
CA ILE A 476 -28.00 -18.92 7.52
C ILE A 476 -29.06 -19.65 6.69
N TYR A 477 -29.79 -18.91 5.86
CA TYR A 477 -30.78 -19.50 4.94
C TYR A 477 -30.38 -19.37 3.46
N ASN A 478 -29.42 -18.49 3.14
CA ASN A 478 -28.93 -18.32 1.78
C ASN A 478 -27.49 -17.80 1.77
N SER A 479 -26.69 -18.22 0.78
CA SER A 479 -25.32 -17.74 0.58
C SER A 479 -24.94 -17.79 -0.90
N HIS A 480 -24.29 -16.76 -1.40
CA HIS A 480 -23.79 -16.69 -2.77
C HIS A 480 -22.49 -15.89 -2.85
N ASP A 481 -21.51 -16.42 -3.59
CA ASP A 481 -20.21 -15.79 -3.80
C ASP A 481 -19.99 -15.52 -5.29
N TYR A 482 -19.82 -14.25 -5.64
CA TYR A 482 -19.69 -13.75 -7.01
C TYR A 482 -18.26 -13.29 -7.28
N VAL A 483 -17.76 -13.63 -8.47
CA VAL A 483 -16.51 -13.10 -9.02
C VAL A 483 -16.82 -12.55 -10.41
N TYR A 484 -16.50 -11.29 -10.64
CA TYR A 484 -16.73 -10.56 -11.87
C TYR A 484 -15.41 -10.47 -12.65
N ASP A 485 -15.37 -11.03 -13.86
CA ASP A 485 -14.12 -11.08 -14.65
C ASP A 485 -13.64 -9.67 -15.04
N PRO A 486 -12.50 -9.20 -14.50
CA PRO A 486 -12.01 -7.86 -14.78
C PRO A 486 -11.48 -7.68 -16.21
N LYS A 487 -11.25 -8.77 -16.95
CA LYS A 487 -10.86 -8.71 -18.37
C LYS A 487 -11.97 -8.15 -19.26
N ASN A 488 -13.23 -8.45 -18.92
CA ASN A 488 -14.41 -8.05 -19.69
C ASN A 488 -15.27 -7.01 -18.95
N TYR A 489 -14.67 -6.25 -18.04
CA TYR A 489 -15.38 -5.31 -17.19
C TYR A 489 -15.95 -4.13 -17.97
N ASP A 490 -17.23 -3.81 -17.74
CA ASP A 490 -17.93 -2.66 -18.28
C ASP A 490 -18.96 -2.08 -17.28
N TYR A 491 -19.75 -1.09 -17.72
CA TYR A 491 -20.77 -0.47 -16.86
C TYR A 491 -21.90 -1.43 -16.47
N LYS A 492 -22.17 -2.48 -17.26
CA LYS A 492 -23.18 -3.50 -16.94
C LYS A 492 -22.71 -4.39 -15.80
N THR A 493 -21.40 -4.60 -15.66
CA THR A 493 -20.84 -5.25 -14.47
C THR A 493 -21.19 -4.47 -13.20
N LEU A 494 -21.14 -3.13 -13.22
CA LEU A 494 -21.55 -2.30 -12.08
C LEU A 494 -23.03 -2.52 -11.71
N ILE A 495 -23.91 -2.53 -12.72
CA ILE A 495 -25.34 -2.81 -12.55
C ILE A 495 -25.55 -4.19 -11.94
N LYS A 496 -24.84 -5.19 -12.47
CA LYS A 496 -24.91 -6.57 -12.00
C LYS A 496 -24.51 -6.70 -10.52
N ILE A 497 -23.44 -6.03 -10.09
CA ILE A 497 -23.01 -6.02 -8.68
C ILE A 497 -24.13 -5.52 -7.77
N ILE A 498 -24.79 -4.44 -8.16
CA ILE A 498 -25.86 -3.82 -7.38
C ILE A 498 -27.11 -4.72 -7.37
N ASP A 499 -27.43 -5.36 -8.50
CA ASP A 499 -28.54 -6.29 -8.62
C ASP A 499 -28.31 -7.58 -7.80
N ASP A 500 -27.09 -8.11 -7.80
CA ASP A 500 -26.71 -9.29 -7.03
C ASP A 500 -26.74 -9.01 -5.51
N LEU A 501 -26.42 -7.77 -5.09
CA LEU A 501 -26.45 -7.34 -3.68
C LEU A 501 -27.85 -6.96 -3.17
N TYR A 502 -28.67 -6.34 -4.00
CA TYR A 502 -29.95 -5.78 -3.58
C TYR A 502 -30.97 -6.85 -3.18
N ASP A 503 -31.52 -6.70 -1.98
CA ASP A 503 -32.65 -7.47 -1.46
C ASP A 503 -33.69 -6.50 -0.87
N GLU A 504 -34.91 -6.51 -1.43
CA GLU A 504 -35.99 -5.61 -1.04
C GLU A 504 -36.53 -5.88 0.37
N GLU A 505 -36.35 -7.10 0.87
CA GLU A 505 -36.81 -7.53 2.19
C GLU A 505 -35.74 -7.33 3.28
N ALA A 506 -34.55 -6.83 2.91
CA ALA A 506 -33.45 -6.62 3.84
C ALA A 506 -33.81 -5.61 4.92
N SER A 507 -33.72 -6.05 6.17
CA SER A 507 -33.88 -5.21 7.36
C SER A 507 -32.63 -4.36 7.60
N CYS A 508 -31.44 -4.94 7.40
CA CYS A 508 -30.18 -4.21 7.33
C CYS A 508 -29.12 -4.97 6.51
N TYR A 509 -28.06 -4.26 6.15
CA TYR A 509 -26.86 -4.82 5.53
C TYR A 509 -25.69 -4.70 6.50
N VAL A 510 -24.96 -5.78 6.78
CA VAL A 510 -23.86 -5.81 7.75
C VAL A 510 -22.53 -5.96 7.03
N VAL A 511 -21.56 -5.13 7.42
CA VAL A 511 -20.19 -5.10 6.86
C VAL A 511 -19.16 -4.89 7.98
N TYR A 512 -17.87 -5.11 7.69
CA TYR A 512 -16.74 -4.83 8.61
C TYR A 512 -15.96 -3.55 8.23
N ASN A 513 -16.52 -2.67 7.41
CA ASN A 513 -15.99 -1.33 7.15
C ASN A 513 -17.03 -0.50 6.37
N LYS A 514 -18.00 0.11 7.08
CA LYS A 514 -19.10 0.83 6.42
C LYS A 514 -18.62 1.95 5.51
N SER A 515 -17.51 2.61 5.87
CA SER A 515 -16.99 3.74 5.10
C SER A 515 -16.49 3.29 3.73
N TYR A 516 -15.76 2.17 3.67
CA TYR A 516 -15.27 1.60 2.42
C TYR A 516 -16.43 1.15 1.53
N GLU A 517 -17.32 0.31 2.06
CA GLU A 517 -18.44 -0.30 1.31
C GLU A 517 -19.41 0.76 0.76
N THR A 518 -19.75 1.75 1.59
CA THR A 518 -20.57 2.89 1.16
C THR A 518 -19.89 3.68 0.05
N SER A 519 -18.59 3.92 0.16
CA SER A 519 -17.85 4.67 -0.85
C SER A 519 -17.85 3.94 -2.20
N ARG A 520 -17.65 2.62 -2.20
CA ARG A 520 -17.69 1.82 -3.44
C ARG A 520 -19.04 1.90 -4.14
N LEU A 521 -20.14 1.77 -3.40
CA LEU A 521 -21.51 1.91 -3.95
C LEU A 521 -21.76 3.30 -4.53
N LEU A 522 -21.39 4.36 -3.82
CA LEU A 522 -21.59 5.74 -4.30
C LEU A 522 -20.70 6.06 -5.51
N GLU A 523 -19.49 5.51 -5.59
CA GLU A 523 -18.64 5.63 -6.76
C GLU A 523 -19.23 4.92 -7.99
N MET A 524 -19.85 3.74 -7.80
CA MET A 524 -20.60 3.05 -8.87
C MET A 524 -21.77 3.89 -9.35
N GLN A 525 -22.54 4.50 -8.43
CA GLN A 525 -23.62 5.43 -8.77
C GLN A 525 -23.11 6.61 -9.60
N GLU A 526 -21.99 7.23 -9.18
CA GLU A 526 -21.39 8.37 -9.88
C GLU A 526 -20.95 7.99 -11.31
N MET A 527 -20.33 6.82 -11.49
CA MET A 527 -19.94 6.33 -12.82
C MET A 527 -21.17 6.08 -13.71
N LEU A 528 -22.20 5.43 -13.19
CA LEU A 528 -23.44 5.16 -13.93
C LEU A 528 -24.17 6.45 -14.32
N LEU A 529 -24.15 7.47 -13.47
CA LEU A 529 -24.67 8.81 -13.81
C LEU A 529 -23.97 9.38 -15.05
N TYR A 530 -22.65 9.26 -15.17
CA TYR A 530 -21.94 9.75 -16.35
C TYR A 530 -22.18 8.88 -17.59
N TYR A 531 -22.38 7.57 -17.45
CA TYR A 531 -22.84 6.74 -18.58
C TYR A 531 -24.21 7.19 -19.11
N HIS A 532 -25.10 7.64 -18.22
CA HIS A 532 -26.36 8.25 -18.58
C HIS A 532 -26.17 9.63 -19.23
N GLU A 533 -25.54 10.59 -18.54
CA GLU A 533 -25.49 12.00 -18.94
C GLU A 533 -24.51 12.31 -20.09
N LYS A 534 -23.39 11.58 -20.18
CA LYS A 534 -22.29 11.88 -21.12
C LYS A 534 -22.21 10.91 -22.28
N SER A 535 -22.40 9.63 -22.02
CA SER A 535 -22.28 8.59 -23.06
C SER A 535 -23.61 8.31 -23.77
N GLY A 536 -24.75 8.54 -23.09
CA GLY A 536 -26.08 8.22 -23.61
C GLY A 536 -26.35 6.73 -23.78
N VAL A 537 -25.49 5.85 -23.25
CA VAL A 537 -25.62 4.39 -23.37
C VAL A 537 -26.57 3.78 -22.32
N MET A 538 -26.92 4.56 -21.28
CA MET A 538 -27.81 4.15 -20.20
C MET A 538 -29.04 5.06 -20.17
N TYR A 539 -30.23 4.44 -20.13
CA TYR A 539 -31.49 5.17 -20.08
C TYR A 539 -31.78 5.74 -18.69
N ALA A 540 -32.43 6.90 -18.61
CA ALA A 540 -32.74 7.58 -17.33
C ALA A 540 -33.46 6.67 -16.33
N LYS A 541 -34.50 5.94 -16.80
CA LYS A 541 -35.29 5.01 -15.96
C LYS A 541 -34.45 3.86 -15.39
N GLU A 542 -33.47 3.38 -16.15
CA GLU A 542 -32.57 2.33 -15.67
C GLU A 542 -31.63 2.89 -14.59
N TYR A 543 -31.09 4.09 -14.81
CA TYR A 543 -30.24 4.77 -13.82
C TYR A 543 -31.00 5.04 -12.51
N GLU A 544 -32.20 5.60 -12.59
CA GLU A 544 -33.05 5.90 -11.43
C GLU A 544 -33.31 4.63 -10.60
N LYS A 545 -33.70 3.52 -11.24
CA LYS A 545 -33.92 2.24 -10.58
C LYS A 545 -32.69 1.75 -9.83
N ILE A 546 -31.50 1.84 -10.44
CA ILE A 546 -30.25 1.38 -9.82
C ILE A 546 -29.80 2.33 -8.69
N ALA A 547 -29.95 3.63 -8.87
CA ALA A 547 -29.68 4.63 -7.83
C ALA A 547 -30.57 4.42 -6.59
N GLU A 548 -31.85 4.09 -6.78
CA GLU A 548 -32.77 3.74 -5.68
C GLU A 548 -32.29 2.51 -4.90
N LYS A 549 -31.83 1.46 -5.61
CA LYS A 549 -31.25 0.27 -4.96
C LYS A 549 -30.02 0.60 -4.14
N ILE A 550 -29.10 1.38 -4.69
CA ILE A 550 -27.89 1.84 -3.96
C ILE A 550 -28.30 2.60 -2.70
N GLN A 551 -29.21 3.55 -2.82
CA GLN A 551 -29.66 4.34 -1.67
C GLN A 551 -30.36 3.48 -0.61
N PHE A 552 -31.13 2.48 -1.05
CA PHE A 552 -31.76 1.51 -0.15
C PHE A 552 -30.73 0.74 0.67
N ILE A 553 -29.66 0.27 0.03
CA ILE A 553 -28.54 -0.45 0.67
C ILE A 553 -27.80 0.50 1.62
N VAL A 554 -27.30 1.63 1.12
CA VAL A 554 -26.45 2.59 1.87
C VAL A 554 -27.12 3.07 3.15
N THR A 555 -28.42 3.36 3.10
CA THR A 555 -29.19 3.81 4.28
C THR A 555 -29.37 2.74 5.34
N ARG A 556 -29.16 1.47 4.99
CA ARG A 556 -29.35 0.28 5.84
C ARG A 556 -28.04 -0.41 6.22
N ILE A 557 -26.88 0.08 5.78
CA ILE A 557 -25.59 -0.49 6.20
C ILE A 557 -25.33 -0.21 7.69
N VAL A 558 -24.96 -1.27 8.42
CA VAL A 558 -24.43 -1.24 9.79
C VAL A 558 -23.00 -1.80 9.82
N ASP A 559 -22.15 -1.21 10.65
CA ASP A 559 -20.75 -1.62 10.78
C ASP A 559 -20.56 -2.44 12.06
N ILE A 560 -20.27 -3.73 11.93
CA ILE A 560 -20.09 -4.59 13.10
C ILE A 560 -18.77 -4.31 13.84
N ALA A 561 -17.77 -3.71 13.17
CA ALA A 561 -16.51 -3.35 13.82
C ALA A 561 -16.72 -2.34 14.95
N GLU A 562 -17.81 -1.55 14.92
CA GLU A 562 -18.16 -0.61 15.98
C GLU A 562 -18.37 -1.26 17.36
N LEU A 563 -18.67 -2.56 17.41
CA LEU A 563 -18.77 -3.29 18.68
C LEU A 563 -17.41 -3.48 19.36
N PHE A 564 -16.32 -3.50 18.59
CA PHE A 564 -14.97 -3.79 19.07
C PHE A 564 -14.01 -2.60 18.95
N MET A 565 -14.44 -1.53 18.26
CA MET A 565 -13.61 -0.38 17.97
C MET A 565 -13.15 0.32 19.25
N VAL A 566 -11.84 0.23 19.49
CA VAL A 566 -11.18 1.10 20.47
C VAL A 566 -10.95 2.47 19.84
N GLY A 567 -11.39 3.53 20.52
CA GLY A 567 -11.31 4.89 19.98
C GLY A 567 -9.89 5.26 19.50
N SER A 568 -9.75 6.27 18.65
CA SER A 568 -8.53 6.64 17.90
C SER A 568 -7.23 6.87 18.70
N HIS A 569 -7.30 6.86 20.03
CA HIS A 569 -6.12 6.91 20.91
C HIS A 569 -5.83 5.58 21.62
N GLY A 570 -6.55 4.49 21.38
CA GLY A 570 -6.32 3.14 21.92
C GLY A 570 -6.30 2.97 23.45
N MET A 571 -6.16 4.05 24.21
CA MET A 571 -5.98 4.07 25.66
C MET A 571 -7.31 4.06 26.41
N LYS A 572 -8.40 4.47 25.75
CA LYS A 572 -9.71 4.62 26.37
C LYS A 572 -10.47 3.31 26.31
N ILE A 573 -10.40 2.53 27.39
CA ILE A 573 -11.01 1.20 27.46
C ILE A 573 -12.53 1.32 27.39
N SER A 574 -13.10 2.38 27.97
CA SER A 574 -14.55 2.58 28.02
C SER A 574 -15.21 3.09 26.72
N LYS A 575 -14.41 3.41 25.70
CA LYS A 575 -14.94 3.87 24.40
C LYS A 575 -15.40 2.73 23.47
N SER A 576 -15.03 1.49 23.76
CA SER A 576 -15.50 0.33 23.00
C SER A 576 -16.73 -0.27 23.67
N GLN A 577 -17.63 -0.88 22.89
CA GLN A 577 -18.71 -1.70 23.47
C GLN A 577 -18.14 -2.98 24.08
N ILE A 578 -17.15 -3.58 23.41
CA ILE A 578 -16.39 -4.75 23.86
C ILE A 578 -14.90 -4.46 23.65
N ASN A 579 -14.11 -4.45 24.73
CA ASN A 579 -12.65 -4.36 24.63
C ASN A 579 -12.01 -5.68 25.06
N LEU A 580 -11.23 -6.27 24.16
CA LEU A 580 -10.48 -7.50 24.37
C LEU A 580 -9.02 -7.14 24.66
N GLY A 581 -8.62 -7.16 25.93
CA GLY A 581 -7.27 -6.76 26.36
C GLY A 581 -6.15 -7.57 25.69
N GLU A 582 -6.40 -8.84 25.36
CA GLU A 582 -5.45 -9.69 24.63
C GLU A 582 -5.08 -9.13 23.25
N LEU A 583 -5.99 -8.38 22.61
CA LEU A 583 -5.75 -7.75 21.31
C LEU A 583 -5.00 -6.41 21.40
N LYS A 584 -4.70 -5.92 22.61
CA LYS A 584 -3.82 -4.76 22.85
C LYS A 584 -4.17 -3.53 21.99
N GLY A 585 -5.46 -3.26 21.88
CA GLY A 585 -6.02 -2.13 21.13
C GLY A 585 -6.11 -2.33 19.62
N LYS A 586 -6.03 -3.57 19.12
CA LYS A 586 -6.44 -3.93 17.74
C LYS A 586 -7.83 -4.54 17.74
N TYR A 587 -8.54 -4.37 16.64
CA TYR A 587 -9.92 -4.85 16.49
C TYR A 587 -10.26 -5.25 15.04
N SER A 588 -9.28 -5.48 14.16
CA SER A 588 -9.59 -5.98 12.81
C SER A 588 -10.21 -7.38 12.89
N ILE A 589 -11.03 -7.74 11.90
CA ILE A 589 -11.76 -9.03 11.88
C ILE A 589 -10.83 -10.24 12.02
N LYS A 590 -9.64 -10.17 11.43
CA LYS A 590 -8.58 -11.18 11.54
C LYS A 590 -8.04 -11.32 12.96
N LYS A 591 -8.00 -10.22 13.72
CA LYS A 591 -7.60 -10.23 15.14
C LYS A 591 -8.71 -10.81 16.01
N ILE A 592 -9.97 -10.53 15.69
CA ILE A 592 -11.11 -11.16 16.37
C ILE A 592 -11.11 -12.68 16.13
N GLU A 593 -10.92 -13.14 14.89
CA GLU A 593 -10.73 -14.56 14.57
C GLU A 593 -9.58 -15.17 15.38
N GLN A 594 -8.40 -14.54 15.35
CA GLN A 594 -7.24 -15.02 16.07
C GLN A 594 -7.52 -15.18 17.57
N TYR A 595 -8.28 -14.26 18.17
CA TYR A 595 -8.71 -14.34 19.56
C TYR A 595 -9.62 -15.55 19.82
N VAL A 596 -10.64 -15.75 18.99
CA VAL A 596 -11.58 -16.89 19.08
C VAL A 596 -10.83 -18.21 18.98
N SER A 597 -9.98 -18.36 17.96
CA SER A 597 -9.21 -19.57 17.69
C SER A 597 -8.18 -19.86 18.79
N SER A 598 -7.43 -18.84 19.26
CA SER A 598 -6.40 -19.02 20.29
C SER A 598 -6.99 -19.40 21.65
N ASN A 599 -8.17 -18.86 21.98
CA ASN A 599 -8.90 -19.17 23.20
C ASN A 599 -9.83 -20.39 23.07
N LYS A 600 -9.89 -21.03 21.89
CA LYS A 600 -10.74 -22.20 21.60
C LYS A 600 -12.23 -21.95 21.95
N ILE A 601 -12.70 -20.74 21.69
CA ILE A 601 -14.09 -20.35 21.96
C ILE A 601 -14.99 -21.06 20.94
N LYS A 602 -15.98 -21.80 21.42
CA LYS A 602 -16.97 -22.46 20.56
C LYS A 602 -18.11 -21.51 20.27
N LEU A 603 -18.21 -21.08 19.02
CA LEU A 603 -19.27 -20.24 18.48
C LEU A 603 -20.13 -21.05 17.51
N ASN A 604 -21.31 -20.53 17.15
CA ASN A 604 -22.22 -21.23 16.25
C ASN A 604 -21.65 -21.26 14.82
N HIS A 605 -21.10 -20.13 14.39
CA HIS A 605 -20.45 -19.98 13.10
C HIS A 605 -18.94 -19.88 13.31
N MET A 606 -18.23 -20.85 12.74
CA MET A 606 -16.78 -20.90 12.76
C MET A 606 -16.26 -20.78 11.33
N ILE A 607 -15.23 -19.97 11.14
CA ILE A 607 -14.58 -19.82 9.85
C ILE A 607 -13.42 -20.80 9.69
N PHE A 608 -12.92 -20.95 8.46
CA PHE A 608 -11.61 -21.54 8.25
C PHE A 608 -10.54 -20.52 8.67
N PRO A 609 -9.53 -20.90 9.46
CA PRO A 609 -8.45 -19.99 9.82
C PRO A 609 -7.77 -19.43 8.56
N TYR A 610 -7.57 -18.12 8.50
CA TYR A 610 -7.04 -17.44 7.29
C TYR A 610 -5.70 -18.01 6.81
N LYS A 611 -4.87 -18.50 7.74
CA LYS A 611 -3.56 -19.11 7.44
C LYS A 611 -3.67 -20.37 6.56
N ASP A 612 -4.82 -21.05 6.59
CA ASP A 612 -5.09 -22.32 5.92
C ASP A 612 -5.81 -22.12 4.57
N LEU A 613 -6.06 -20.86 4.16
CA LEU A 613 -6.61 -20.50 2.86
C LEU A 613 -5.52 -20.32 1.80
N ASN A 614 -5.85 -20.56 0.53
CA ASN A 614 -4.96 -20.26 -0.61
C ASN A 614 -4.81 -18.74 -0.80
N VAL A 615 -5.93 -18.01 -0.77
CA VAL A 615 -5.97 -16.55 -0.69
C VAL A 615 -6.19 -16.15 0.77
N LYS A 616 -5.25 -15.40 1.34
CA LYS A 616 -5.18 -15.15 2.80
C LYS A 616 -5.59 -13.73 3.21
N ASN A 617 -5.64 -12.80 2.25
CA ASN A 617 -5.98 -11.41 2.47
C ASN A 617 -6.42 -10.71 1.16
N GLY A 618 -7.07 -9.56 1.30
CA GLY A 618 -7.58 -8.76 0.19
C GLY A 618 -6.47 -8.25 -0.73
N GLY A 619 -5.26 -8.05 -0.22
CA GLY A 619 -4.09 -7.75 -1.04
C GLY A 619 -3.79 -8.83 -2.08
N MET A 620 -3.85 -10.11 -1.70
CA MET A 620 -3.71 -11.25 -2.62
C MET A 620 -4.88 -11.33 -3.61
N ALA A 621 -6.12 -11.12 -3.15
CA ALA A 621 -7.30 -11.12 -4.01
C ALA A 621 -7.24 -10.00 -5.07
N LEU A 622 -6.82 -8.81 -4.66
CA LEU A 622 -6.56 -7.66 -5.52
C LEU A 622 -5.47 -7.95 -6.55
N GLN A 623 -4.37 -8.60 -6.14
CA GLN A 623 -3.27 -8.98 -7.03
C GLN A 623 -3.72 -9.97 -8.10
N ILE A 624 -4.45 -11.03 -7.71
CA ILE A 624 -4.98 -12.04 -8.63
C ILE A 624 -5.94 -11.36 -9.65
N SER A 625 -6.87 -10.54 -9.15
CA SER A 625 -7.82 -9.79 -10.01
C SER A 625 -7.09 -8.83 -10.95
N THR A 626 -6.03 -8.16 -10.48
CA THR A 626 -5.20 -7.25 -11.28
C THR A 626 -4.41 -8.00 -12.35
N ALA A 627 -3.85 -9.17 -12.01
CA ALA A 627 -3.16 -10.03 -12.96
C ALA A 627 -4.11 -10.54 -14.05
N ARG A 628 -5.37 -10.85 -13.70
CA ARG A 628 -6.42 -11.16 -14.67
C ARG A 628 -6.77 -9.96 -15.56
N ALA A 629 -6.90 -8.76 -15.00
CA ALA A 629 -7.19 -7.53 -15.76
C ALA A 629 -6.09 -7.19 -16.77
N LEU A 630 -4.83 -7.50 -16.44
CA LEU A 630 -3.66 -7.35 -17.31
C LEU A 630 -3.46 -8.53 -18.28
N ASP A 631 -4.38 -9.50 -18.30
CA ASP A 631 -4.31 -10.73 -19.10
C ASP A 631 -3.02 -11.54 -18.84
N VAL A 632 -2.45 -11.44 -17.62
CA VAL A 632 -1.33 -12.26 -17.16
C VAL A 632 -1.82 -13.68 -16.87
N ILE A 633 -2.92 -13.77 -16.13
CA ILE A 633 -3.64 -15.01 -15.82
C ILE A 633 -4.63 -15.29 -16.96
N LYS A 634 -4.45 -16.42 -17.64
CA LYS A 634 -5.30 -16.84 -18.76
C LYS A 634 -6.55 -17.57 -18.28
N ASP A 635 -7.48 -17.85 -19.18
CA ASP A 635 -8.83 -18.33 -18.83
C ASP A 635 -8.79 -19.63 -17.99
N ASN A 636 -7.96 -20.61 -18.35
CA ASN A 636 -7.86 -21.87 -17.59
C ASN A 636 -7.34 -21.69 -16.15
N GLU A 637 -6.37 -20.80 -15.96
CA GLU A 637 -5.81 -20.48 -14.63
C GLU A 637 -6.82 -19.65 -13.83
N TRP A 638 -7.52 -18.72 -14.49
CA TRP A 638 -8.56 -17.90 -13.90
C TRP A 638 -9.70 -18.73 -13.30
N GLU A 639 -10.16 -19.78 -13.98
CA GLU A 639 -11.20 -20.68 -13.43
C GLU A 639 -10.79 -21.35 -12.12
N GLN A 640 -9.49 -21.65 -11.94
CA GLN A 640 -8.98 -22.19 -10.67
C GLN A 640 -8.91 -21.11 -9.58
N GLU A 641 -8.45 -19.92 -9.95
CA GLU A 641 -8.37 -18.78 -9.03
C GLU A 641 -9.75 -18.34 -8.52
N ILE A 642 -10.80 -18.42 -9.35
CA ILE A 642 -12.18 -18.12 -8.93
C ILE A 642 -12.59 -18.93 -7.69
N ILE A 643 -12.21 -20.21 -7.62
CA ILE A 643 -12.57 -21.08 -6.49
C ILE A 643 -11.91 -20.58 -5.21
N ALA A 644 -10.63 -20.22 -5.28
CA ALA A 644 -9.87 -19.72 -4.14
C ALA A 644 -10.35 -18.33 -3.69
N LEU A 645 -10.64 -17.44 -4.64
CA LEU A 645 -11.22 -16.12 -4.39
C LEU A 645 -12.56 -16.26 -3.68
N LYS A 646 -13.50 -17.05 -4.21
CA LYS A 646 -14.82 -17.27 -3.61
C LYS A 646 -14.71 -17.78 -2.18
N LYS A 647 -13.85 -18.77 -1.95
CA LYS A 647 -13.62 -19.33 -0.61
C LYS A 647 -13.13 -18.27 0.38
N TYR A 648 -12.21 -17.39 -0.02
CA TYR A 648 -11.67 -16.33 0.84
C TYR A 648 -12.73 -15.29 1.21
N CYS A 649 -13.42 -14.71 0.24
CA CYS A 649 -14.42 -13.67 0.51
C CYS A 649 -15.64 -14.22 1.27
N HIS A 650 -16.05 -15.48 1.01
CA HIS A 650 -17.06 -16.16 1.82
C HIS A 650 -16.63 -16.23 3.30
N ASN A 651 -15.34 -16.52 3.53
CA ASN A 651 -14.76 -16.62 4.86
C ASN A 651 -14.73 -15.26 5.59
N ASP A 652 -14.51 -14.15 4.89
CA ASP A 652 -14.58 -12.79 5.45
C ASP A 652 -16.02 -12.46 5.91
N VAL A 653 -17.03 -12.77 5.09
CA VAL A 653 -18.45 -12.57 5.48
C VAL A 653 -18.84 -13.46 6.66
N LEU A 654 -18.44 -14.72 6.64
CA LEU A 654 -18.68 -15.63 7.77
C LEU A 654 -17.95 -15.18 9.03
N ALA A 655 -16.80 -14.53 8.91
CA ALA A 655 -16.07 -13.97 10.04
C ALA A 655 -16.83 -12.81 10.70
N MET A 656 -17.66 -12.07 9.97
CA MET A 656 -18.54 -11.04 10.55
C MET A 656 -19.63 -11.68 11.41
N ILE A 657 -20.23 -12.77 10.92
CA ILE A 657 -21.22 -13.54 11.68
C ILE A 657 -20.56 -14.14 12.93
N MET A 658 -19.36 -14.70 12.81
CA MET A 658 -18.57 -15.17 13.96
C MET A 658 -18.25 -14.05 14.96
N ALA A 659 -17.92 -12.84 14.50
CA ALA A 659 -17.70 -11.69 15.38
C ALA A 659 -18.98 -11.31 16.15
N PHE A 660 -20.15 -11.41 15.51
CA PHE A 660 -21.44 -11.23 16.18
C PHE A 660 -21.71 -12.34 17.21
N ASP A 661 -21.44 -13.60 16.86
CA ASP A 661 -21.54 -14.73 17.79
C ASP A 661 -20.64 -14.53 19.02
N LEU A 662 -19.43 -14.00 18.83
CA LEU A 662 -18.53 -13.65 19.93
C LEU A 662 -19.14 -12.58 20.85
N ALA A 663 -19.74 -11.53 20.27
CA ALA A 663 -20.40 -10.50 21.06
C ALA A 663 -21.54 -11.09 21.90
N GLN A 664 -22.38 -11.94 21.30
CA GLN A 664 -23.44 -12.66 22.03
C GLN A 664 -22.88 -13.58 23.12
N HIS A 665 -21.79 -14.28 22.83
CA HIS A 665 -21.12 -15.16 23.78
C HIS A 665 -20.62 -14.39 25.01
N ILE A 666 -19.99 -13.23 24.82
CA ILE A 666 -19.51 -12.36 25.90
C ILE A 666 -20.68 -11.83 26.74
N ILE A 667 -21.76 -11.39 26.09
CA ILE A 667 -22.97 -10.87 26.77
C ILE A 667 -23.65 -11.95 27.62
N LYS A 668 -23.68 -13.20 27.14
CA LYS A 668 -24.30 -14.35 27.82
C LYS A 668 -23.34 -15.06 28.80
N SER A 669 -22.09 -14.62 28.90
CA SER A 669 -21.06 -15.27 29.72
C SER A 669 -21.40 -15.22 31.22
N PRO A 670 -21.11 -16.28 32.00
CA PRO A 670 -21.19 -16.24 33.46
C PRO A 670 -20.32 -15.13 34.09
N ARG A 671 -19.28 -14.68 33.37
CA ARG A 671 -18.37 -13.61 33.79
C ARG A 671 -18.84 -12.20 33.42
N ARG A 672 -20.07 -12.03 32.88
CA ARG A 672 -20.62 -10.72 32.47
C ARG A 672 -20.42 -9.61 33.52
N LYS A 673 -20.69 -9.92 34.80
CA LYS A 673 -20.50 -8.96 35.90
C LYS A 673 -19.05 -8.51 36.06
N GLU A 674 -18.10 -9.41 35.89
CA GLU A 674 -16.67 -9.09 35.92
C GLU A 674 -16.30 -8.16 34.75
N TYR A 675 -16.82 -8.43 33.55
CA TYR A 675 -16.51 -7.62 32.36
C TYR A 675 -17.07 -6.19 32.48
N ILE A 676 -18.26 -6.03 33.05
CA ILE A 676 -18.83 -4.70 33.36
C ILE A 676 -18.02 -4.00 34.46
N ASN A 677 -17.60 -4.72 35.50
CA ASN A 677 -16.76 -4.15 36.55
C ASN A 677 -15.40 -3.68 35.99
N ASN A 678 -14.81 -4.42 35.06
CA ASN A 678 -13.60 -3.97 34.36
C ASN A 678 -13.89 -2.67 33.58
N PHE A 679 -14.98 -2.61 32.83
CA PHE A 679 -15.37 -1.40 32.11
C PHE A 679 -15.43 -0.17 33.05
N GLU A 680 -16.16 -0.27 34.16
CA GLU A 680 -16.29 0.83 35.12
C GLU A 680 -14.98 1.16 35.85
N LYS A 681 -14.17 0.15 36.18
CA LYS A 681 -12.85 0.34 36.82
C LYS A 681 -11.92 1.17 35.93
N TYR A 682 -11.85 0.84 34.64
CA TYR A 682 -10.89 1.47 33.71
C TYR A 682 -11.40 2.76 33.08
N LYS A 683 -12.72 3.00 33.06
CA LYS A 683 -13.36 4.23 32.57
C LYS A 683 -12.83 5.52 33.19
N ASN A 684 -12.42 5.49 34.45
CA ASN A 684 -11.89 6.66 35.16
C ASN A 684 -10.43 6.98 34.82
N TRP A 685 -9.75 6.08 34.10
CA TRP A 685 -8.33 6.21 33.71
C TRP A 685 -8.17 6.55 32.23
N ASP A 686 -9.27 6.83 31.54
CA ASP A 686 -9.30 7.24 30.14
C ASP A 686 -8.63 8.60 29.86
#